data_AF-A0A9X3LNH2-F1
#
_entry.id   AF-A0A9X3LNH2-F1
#
_cell.length_a   1.000
_cell.length_b   1.000
_cell.length_c   1.000
_cell.angle_alpha   90.00
_cell.angle_beta   90.00
_cell.angle_gamma   90.00
#
_symmetry.space_group_name_H-M   'P 1'
#
loop_
_entity.id
_entity.type
_entity.pdbx_description
1 polymer ?
#
loop_
_entity_poly.entity_id
_entity_poly.type
_entity_poly.pdbx_seq_one_letter_code
_entity_poly.pdbx_strand_id
1 'polypeptide(L)'
;MKTMRLAANLSRRTRSASSLRRKSAAILALPLSVALAMPMMPAATAQSSLGGSMGPGSGTSYLDPDSVPKRTPREVTEQHLDGLPEGVSVDRVEWITERWANVFINSAAMPGKPIKVQILLARDWYSQPDRKFPTVWALDGLRAREDESGWTLSTNIANQYADRNVNVILPVGGESSFYTDWNEPENGKHYKWETFLTKELPPVLREGWRANEDRAITGLSMGGTAAMNLAERFPEMWKFVGSFSGYLDTTSYGMPEAIAYATNDGNGYDAKKMWGEFGSQDWIDHDPKLGVDALKDMTVYVSAGNGNAGKYDKPGTIPGMPSNMAGFGLEAMSRMTTETFVKYAKKAGVKPITAFRPSGTHDWPYWQYEMIQAWPHIADALGVPEADRGAKCKIGGAIAENMKNAPETLGACISNEYDAKDGGKVQDFRGGRAYWSPKTGAHYVWGRIGAHYASVNGPDSWLGYPTSEENVISNGRGRYTTFENGAIYWTHETGAHAVPKDFMDEWGKTGWENGPLGYPISELEKVGDSYVQKYQNGVIIRDKDNKTNYVQGKIAEKYLQLGGVTSKLGNPKSGEKVIKGGRFSEFEHGNIYWSPSTGAHVIYYGNVFDEWGKRGWEQGKLGYPTSDHEDIPAGGTRIKFQHGEIREVNGRVEVL
;
A
#
# COMPACT_ATOMS: atom_id res chain seq x y z
N MET A 1 -74.77 -41.51 -7.23
CA MET A 1 -74.48 -42.96 -7.30
C MET A 1 -73.56 -43.33 -6.13
N LYS A 2 -74.01 -44.30 -5.32
CA LYS A 2 -73.32 -45.25 -4.39
C LYS A 2 -71.86 -44.96 -3.99
N THR A 3 -71.51 -44.71 -2.72
CA THR A 3 -71.31 -45.65 -1.57
C THR A 3 -70.27 -46.77 -1.74
N MET A 4 -69.51 -46.96 -0.64
CA MET A 4 -68.76 -48.13 -0.13
C MET A 4 -67.25 -48.21 -0.43
N ARG A 5 -66.33 -48.27 0.55
CA ARG A 5 -66.11 -49.10 1.78
C ARG A 5 -65.46 -50.47 1.52
N LEU A 6 -64.38 -50.71 2.30
CA LEU A 6 -63.81 -52.00 2.79
C LEU A 6 -63.18 -52.93 1.74
N ALA A 7 -62.25 -53.85 2.03
CA ALA A 7 -61.37 -54.20 3.15
C ALA A 7 -60.32 -55.20 2.59
N ALA A 8 -59.07 -55.15 3.04
CA ALA A 8 -58.30 -56.18 3.76
C ALA A 8 -58.13 -57.59 3.10
N ASN A 9 -56.85 -58.01 2.94
CA ASN A 9 -56.31 -59.36 3.19
C ASN A 9 -54.78 -59.35 2.94
N LEU A 10 -53.93 -59.49 3.97
CA LEU A 10 -53.34 -60.72 4.57
C LEU A 10 -52.18 -61.35 3.77
N SER A 11 -50.94 -61.23 4.28
CA SER A 11 -49.98 -62.34 4.46
C SER A 11 -48.68 -61.89 5.14
N ARG A 12 -48.08 -62.79 5.94
CA ARG A 12 -46.97 -62.61 6.92
C ARG A 12 -45.58 -62.95 6.34
N ARG A 13 -44.56 -62.54 7.14
CA ARG A 13 -43.12 -62.98 7.25
C ARG A 13 -42.14 -62.05 6.53
N THR A 14 -41.01 -61.57 7.05
CA THR A 14 -40.28 -61.70 8.34
C THR A 14 -39.15 -60.64 8.38
N ARG A 15 -38.88 -60.05 9.56
CA ARG A 15 -37.62 -59.47 10.11
C ARG A 15 -36.67 -58.64 9.22
N SER A 16 -36.43 -57.37 9.60
CA SER A 16 -35.13 -56.86 10.09
C SER A 16 -35.24 -55.38 10.50
N ALA A 17 -34.29 -54.91 11.30
CA ALA A 17 -34.30 -53.77 12.20
C ALA A 17 -34.24 -52.37 11.56
N SER A 18 -34.88 -51.40 12.23
CA SER A 18 -34.27 -50.18 12.84
C SER A 18 -35.21 -48.97 12.75
N SER A 19 -35.56 -48.43 13.92
CA SER A 19 -36.51 -47.33 14.09
C SER A 19 -35.78 -45.99 14.27
N LEU A 20 -35.94 -45.09 13.30
CA LEU A 20 -35.61 -43.67 13.48
C LEU A 20 -36.88 -42.94 13.96
N ARG A 21 -36.99 -42.76 15.28
CA ARG A 21 -37.95 -41.86 15.90
C ARG A 21 -37.49 -40.41 15.69
N ARG A 22 -38.35 -39.62 15.03
CA ARG A 22 -38.36 -38.16 15.09
C ARG A 22 -38.41 -37.72 16.56
N LYS A 23 -37.47 -36.87 16.97
CA LYS A 23 -37.58 -36.08 18.19
C LYS A 23 -37.53 -34.60 17.80
N SER A 24 -38.63 -33.92 18.09
CA SER A 24 -38.78 -32.48 18.14
C SER A 24 -37.72 -31.90 19.08
N ALA A 25 -36.94 -30.92 18.62
CA ALA A 25 -36.04 -30.16 19.47
C ALA A 25 -36.84 -29.03 20.13
N ALA A 26 -36.97 -29.10 21.45
CA ALA A 26 -37.48 -28.02 22.27
C ALA A 26 -36.45 -26.88 22.29
N ILE A 27 -36.91 -25.66 22.00
CA ILE A 27 -36.16 -24.42 22.15
C ILE A 27 -36.00 -24.17 23.65
N LEU A 28 -34.78 -24.23 24.16
CA LEU A 28 -34.43 -23.79 25.51
C LEU A 28 -34.11 -22.30 25.46
N ALA A 29 -35.06 -21.48 25.91
CA ALA A 29 -34.78 -20.12 26.35
C ALA A 29 -34.12 -20.20 27.74
N LEU A 30 -32.84 -19.85 27.83
CA LEU A 30 -32.14 -19.68 29.11
C LEU A 30 -32.18 -18.19 29.50
N PRO A 31 -32.53 -17.85 30.74
CA PRO A 31 -32.62 -16.46 31.18
C PRO A 31 -31.22 -15.86 31.38
N LEU A 32 -31.03 -14.63 30.88
CA LEU A 32 -29.95 -13.73 31.29
C LEU A 32 -30.06 -13.46 32.79
N SER A 33 -29.27 -14.12 33.63
CA SER A 33 -29.14 -13.72 35.03
C SER A 33 -27.94 -14.36 35.74
N VAL A 34 -26.72 -14.20 35.22
CA VAL A 34 -25.49 -14.23 36.03
C VAL A 34 -24.42 -13.37 35.35
N ALA A 35 -24.41 -12.06 35.60
CA ALA A 35 -23.26 -11.21 35.26
C ALA A 35 -23.09 -10.00 36.21
N LEU A 36 -23.84 -9.94 37.32
CA LEU A 36 -23.76 -8.85 38.29
C LEU A 36 -23.82 -9.44 39.71
N ALA A 37 -22.68 -9.95 40.17
CA ALA A 37 -22.29 -10.00 41.58
C ALA A 37 -20.96 -10.75 41.74
N MET A 38 -19.85 -10.02 41.84
CA MET A 38 -18.76 -10.43 42.72
C MET A 38 -18.36 -9.24 43.60
N PRO A 39 -18.41 -9.37 44.93
CA PRO A 39 -17.99 -8.31 45.83
C PRO A 39 -16.45 -8.22 45.84
N MET A 40 -15.93 -6.98 45.81
CA MET A 40 -14.54 -6.69 46.08
C MET A 40 -14.16 -7.15 47.50
N MET A 41 -13.05 -7.89 47.65
CA MET A 41 -12.25 -8.01 48.88
C MET A 41 -10.83 -8.56 48.56
N PRO A 42 -9.83 -8.32 49.44
CA PRO A 42 -8.52 -7.80 49.03
C PRO A 42 -7.43 -8.87 48.80
N ALA A 43 -6.36 -8.42 48.14
CA ALA A 43 -5.16 -9.19 47.82
C ALA A 43 -4.59 -9.97 49.02
N ALA A 44 -4.51 -11.30 48.87
CA ALA A 44 -3.63 -12.14 49.66
C ALA A 44 -3.06 -13.25 48.77
N THR A 45 -1.75 -13.43 48.91
CA THR A 45 -0.83 -14.30 48.19
C THR A 45 -1.32 -15.75 48.01
N ALA A 46 -1.29 -16.24 46.77
CA ALA A 46 -1.15 -17.66 46.48
C ALA A 46 -0.25 -17.82 45.24
N GLN A 47 0.97 -18.31 45.46
CA GLN A 47 1.98 -18.52 44.44
C GLN A 47 2.17 -20.03 44.22
N SER A 48 2.06 -20.43 42.96
CA SER A 48 2.62 -21.63 42.29
C SER A 48 2.05 -23.01 42.68
N SER A 49 1.61 -23.86 41.75
CA SER A 49 2.41 -24.33 40.61
C SER A 49 1.56 -25.16 39.62
N LEU A 50 1.47 -24.71 38.37
CA LEU A 50 1.33 -25.53 37.17
C LEU A 50 1.95 -24.71 36.03
N GLY A 51 3.10 -25.20 35.55
CA GLY A 51 4.00 -24.48 34.66
C GLY A 51 3.43 -24.31 33.26
N GLY A 52 3.32 -23.04 32.87
CA GLY A 52 2.98 -22.55 31.54
C GLY A 52 2.96 -21.03 31.62
N SER A 53 4.11 -20.41 31.38
CA SER A 53 4.35 -18.96 31.42
C SER A 53 3.27 -18.17 30.65
N MET A 54 2.27 -17.63 31.35
CA MET A 54 1.48 -16.50 30.88
C MET A 54 2.11 -15.23 31.47
N GLY A 55 2.84 -14.48 30.64
CA GLY A 55 3.14 -13.07 30.93
C GLY A 55 1.87 -12.22 30.85
N PRO A 56 1.90 -10.96 31.32
CA PRO A 56 0.75 -10.06 31.20
C PRO A 56 0.66 -9.59 29.73
N GLY A 57 -0.03 -10.36 28.90
CA GLY A 57 -0.37 -9.96 27.54
C GLY A 57 -1.63 -9.11 27.53
N SER A 58 -1.64 -8.05 26.70
CA SER A 58 -2.82 -7.23 26.39
C SER A 58 -4.00 -8.13 25.97
N GLY A 59 -5.19 -7.90 26.52
CA GLY A 59 -6.39 -8.67 26.18
C GLY A 59 -6.83 -8.47 24.72
N THR A 60 -6.37 -7.39 24.08
CA THR A 60 -6.75 -7.00 22.72
C THR A 60 -5.67 -7.26 21.66
N SER A 61 -4.58 -7.95 22.01
CA SER A 61 -3.47 -8.21 21.08
C SER A 61 -3.85 -9.04 19.86
N TYR A 62 -4.94 -9.82 19.92
CA TYR A 62 -5.42 -10.63 18.79
C TYR A 62 -5.89 -9.80 17.58
N LEU A 63 -6.11 -8.49 17.77
CA LEU A 63 -6.48 -7.57 16.70
C LEU A 63 -5.28 -7.16 15.83
N ASP A 64 -4.06 -7.38 16.32
CA ASP A 64 -2.83 -7.12 15.58
C ASP A 64 -2.42 -8.40 14.82
N PRO A 65 -2.33 -8.37 13.47
CA PRO A 65 -2.00 -9.56 12.71
C PRO A 65 -0.55 -10.01 12.93
N ASP A 66 -0.36 -11.33 13.07
CA ASP A 66 0.95 -11.96 13.33
C ASP A 66 2.00 -11.73 12.23
N SER A 67 1.57 -11.36 11.01
CA SER A 67 2.46 -11.15 9.85
C SER A 67 2.14 -9.84 9.13
N VAL A 68 3.10 -8.93 9.10
CA VAL A 68 3.00 -7.67 8.37
C VAL A 68 3.70 -7.79 7.01
N PRO A 69 2.98 -7.70 5.88
CA PRO A 69 3.60 -7.70 4.56
C PRO A 69 4.43 -6.42 4.37
N LYS A 70 5.70 -6.56 3.98
CA LYS A 70 6.55 -5.40 3.66
C LYS A 70 6.02 -4.68 2.42
N ARG A 71 5.47 -3.47 2.59
CA ARG A 71 5.02 -2.61 1.50
C ARG A 71 6.12 -1.62 1.11
N THR A 72 6.97 -1.98 0.15
CA THR A 72 7.92 -1.01 -0.42
C THR A 72 7.16 -0.11 -1.42
N PRO A 73 7.18 1.23 -1.27
CA PRO A 73 6.63 2.13 -2.29
C PRO A 73 7.24 1.84 -3.67
N ARG A 74 6.44 1.92 -4.73
CA ARG A 74 6.95 1.89 -6.11
C ARG A 74 7.62 3.21 -6.46
N GLU A 75 7.03 4.30 -5.99
CA GLU A 75 7.42 5.65 -6.35
C GLU A 75 7.14 6.56 -5.15
N VAL A 76 7.97 7.57 -4.97
CA VAL A 76 7.77 8.64 -4.00
C VAL A 76 7.74 9.94 -4.78
N THR A 77 6.61 10.65 -4.72
CA THR A 77 6.40 11.91 -5.41
C THR A 77 6.21 13.04 -4.41
N GLU A 78 6.74 14.22 -4.73
CA GLU A 78 6.38 15.46 -4.06
C GLU A 78 5.08 16.01 -4.66
N GLN A 79 4.19 16.52 -3.81
CA GLN A 79 2.93 17.13 -4.26
C GLN A 79 2.76 18.47 -3.54
N HIS A 80 3.00 19.57 -4.25
CA HIS A 80 2.69 20.89 -3.74
C HIS A 80 1.21 21.21 -3.99
N LEU A 81 0.51 21.60 -2.94
CA LEU A 81 -0.90 21.98 -3.00
C LEU A 81 -1.06 23.42 -2.51
N ASP A 82 -1.67 24.25 -3.35
CA ASP A 82 -2.08 25.60 -2.98
C ASP A 82 -3.42 25.57 -2.23
N GLY A 83 -3.73 26.61 -1.46
CA GLY A 83 -5.06 26.77 -0.83
C GLY A 83 -5.30 25.89 0.41
N LEU A 84 -4.25 25.29 0.99
CA LEU A 84 -4.34 24.59 2.27
C LEU A 84 -4.39 25.56 3.45
N PRO A 85 -4.97 25.17 4.61
CA PRO A 85 -4.91 25.95 5.84
C PRO A 85 -3.47 26.26 6.26
N GLU A 86 -3.28 27.37 6.98
CA GLU A 86 -1.96 27.76 7.48
C GLU A 86 -1.34 26.64 8.34
N GLY A 87 -0.07 26.30 8.05
CA GLY A 87 0.65 25.22 8.73
C GLY A 87 0.36 23.80 8.21
N VAL A 88 -0.52 23.63 7.22
CA VAL A 88 -0.83 22.34 6.60
C VAL A 88 -0.11 22.19 5.26
N SER A 89 0.57 21.07 5.04
CA SER A 89 1.21 20.75 3.76
C SER A 89 1.28 19.25 3.51
N VAL A 90 1.48 18.84 2.26
CA VAL A 90 1.84 17.45 1.93
C VAL A 90 3.37 17.35 1.91
N ASP A 91 3.93 16.49 2.76
CA ASP A 91 5.36 16.20 2.83
C ASP A 91 5.80 15.35 1.63
N ARG A 92 5.12 14.22 1.43
CA ARG A 92 5.36 13.31 0.30
C ARG A 92 4.17 12.40 0.07
N VAL A 93 4.15 11.81 -1.12
CA VAL A 93 3.21 10.74 -1.49
C VAL A 93 4.00 9.49 -1.86
N GLU A 94 3.76 8.39 -1.15
CA GLU A 94 4.34 7.08 -1.45
C GLU A 94 3.29 6.21 -2.16
N TRP A 95 3.53 5.86 -3.42
CA TRP A 95 2.60 5.06 -4.20
C TRP A 95 2.85 3.56 -3.98
N ILE A 96 1.90 2.87 -3.34
CA ILE A 96 1.95 1.41 -3.14
C ILE A 96 1.52 0.68 -4.42
N THR A 97 0.42 1.13 -5.01
CA THR A 97 -0.05 0.73 -6.35
C THR A 97 -0.56 1.97 -7.08
N GLU A 98 -0.91 1.86 -8.36
CA GLU A 98 -1.46 2.97 -9.15
C GLU A 98 -2.73 3.57 -8.54
N ARG A 99 -3.46 2.80 -7.72
CA ARG A 99 -4.69 3.28 -7.06
C ARG A 99 -4.63 3.17 -5.55
N TRP A 100 -3.42 3.11 -5.01
CA TRP A 100 -3.18 3.10 -3.57
C TRP A 100 -1.99 3.99 -3.26
N ALA A 101 -2.28 5.16 -2.70
CA ALA A 101 -1.30 6.13 -2.26
C ALA A 101 -1.26 6.22 -0.73
N ASN A 102 -0.08 6.40 -0.17
CA ASN A 102 0.13 6.83 1.20
C ASN A 102 0.54 8.31 1.17
N VAL A 103 -0.32 9.18 1.71
CA VAL A 103 -0.10 10.63 1.75
C VAL A 103 0.40 11.01 3.13
N PHE A 104 1.54 11.69 3.20
CA PHE A 104 2.12 12.17 4.46
C PHE A 104 1.83 13.66 4.58
N ILE A 105 1.05 14.04 5.60
CA ILE A 105 0.51 15.39 5.77
C ILE A 105 1.12 16.01 7.02
N ASN A 106 1.78 17.16 6.87
CA ASN A 106 2.15 18.01 7.99
C ASN A 106 0.88 18.68 8.52
N SER A 107 0.55 18.44 9.78
CA SER A 107 -0.64 18.97 10.45
C SER A 107 -0.28 20.17 11.31
N ALA A 108 -1.12 21.20 11.26
CA ALA A 108 -0.97 22.36 12.15
C ALA A 108 -1.46 22.01 13.56
N ALA A 109 -2.54 21.23 13.67
CA ALA A 109 -3.14 20.79 14.92
C ALA A 109 -2.32 19.72 15.65
N MET A 110 -1.60 18.88 14.92
CA MET A 110 -0.69 17.85 15.47
C MET A 110 0.70 18.00 14.83
N PRO A 111 1.48 19.02 15.24
CA PRO A 111 2.80 19.25 14.68
C PRO A 111 3.79 18.16 15.09
N GLY A 112 4.81 17.94 14.25
CA GLY A 112 5.85 16.94 14.47
C GLY A 112 6.00 16.02 13.27
N LYS A 113 5.80 14.71 13.47
CA LYS A 113 5.88 13.75 12.37
C LYS A 113 4.64 13.90 11.46
N PRO A 114 4.81 13.85 10.12
CA PRO A 114 3.67 13.89 9.21
C PRO A 114 2.68 12.75 9.50
N ILE A 115 1.39 13.06 9.45
CA ILE A 115 0.30 12.10 9.59
C ILE A 115 0.14 11.36 8.27
N LYS A 116 0.14 10.03 8.32
CA LYS A 116 -0.08 9.18 7.15
C LYS A 116 -1.57 8.96 6.94
N VAL A 117 -2.04 9.19 5.71
CA VAL A 117 -3.41 8.85 5.26
C VAL A 117 -3.29 7.99 4.02
N GLN A 118 -3.89 6.80 4.03
CA GLN A 118 -3.96 5.97 2.83
C GLN A 118 -5.19 6.36 2.01
N ILE A 119 -5.02 6.45 0.71
CA ILE A 119 -6.07 6.76 -0.24
C ILE A 119 -6.13 5.64 -1.27
N LEU A 120 -7.30 4.98 -1.35
CA LEU A 120 -7.62 4.06 -2.43
C LEU A 120 -8.42 4.84 -3.48
N LEU A 121 -7.87 4.97 -4.68
CA LEU A 121 -8.44 5.82 -5.72
C LEU A 121 -9.59 5.13 -6.45
N ALA A 122 -10.57 5.95 -6.83
CA ALA A 122 -11.71 5.55 -7.65
C ALA A 122 -11.29 4.78 -8.92
N ARG A 123 -12.15 3.86 -9.37
CA ARG A 123 -11.94 3.05 -10.58
C ARG A 123 -11.49 3.89 -11.78
N ASP A 124 -12.24 4.95 -12.09
CA ASP A 124 -12.05 5.78 -13.29
C ASP A 124 -11.09 6.95 -13.07
N TRP A 125 -10.20 6.86 -12.07
CA TRP A 125 -9.21 7.90 -11.77
C TRP A 125 -8.38 8.30 -13.00
N TYR A 126 -7.93 7.33 -13.80
CA TYR A 126 -7.12 7.61 -14.98
C TYR A 126 -7.95 7.82 -16.24
N SER A 127 -9.05 7.09 -16.40
CA SER A 127 -9.89 7.16 -17.60
C SER A 127 -10.75 8.43 -17.66
N GLN A 128 -10.99 9.08 -16.51
CA GLN A 128 -11.75 10.34 -16.42
C GLN A 128 -10.96 11.38 -15.61
N PRO A 129 -9.92 11.99 -16.21
CA PRO A 129 -8.96 12.83 -15.48
C PRO A 129 -9.55 14.14 -14.92
N ASP A 130 -10.70 14.59 -15.41
CA ASP A 130 -11.37 15.81 -14.91
C ASP A 130 -12.47 15.51 -13.88
N ARG A 131 -12.80 14.22 -13.68
CA ARG A 131 -13.89 13.83 -12.80
C ARG A 131 -13.50 13.98 -11.33
N LYS A 132 -14.45 14.52 -10.55
CA LYS A 132 -14.39 14.51 -9.07
C LYS A 132 -15.16 13.32 -8.51
N PHE A 133 -14.69 12.80 -7.38
CA PHE A 133 -15.22 11.58 -6.76
C PHE A 133 -15.68 11.86 -5.31
N PRO A 134 -16.77 11.24 -4.84
CA PRO A 134 -17.12 11.27 -3.43
C PRO A 134 -16.15 10.42 -2.61
N THR A 135 -16.17 10.62 -1.29
CA THR A 135 -15.22 9.95 -0.38
C THR A 135 -15.91 9.03 0.62
N VAL A 136 -15.28 7.90 0.91
CA VAL A 136 -15.69 6.95 1.95
C VAL A 136 -14.56 6.81 2.96
N TRP A 137 -14.79 7.25 4.19
CA TRP A 137 -13.78 7.27 5.24
C TRP A 137 -13.92 6.02 6.07
N ALA A 138 -12.81 5.32 6.33
CA ALA A 138 -12.78 4.07 7.09
C ALA A 138 -11.81 4.24 8.27
N LEU A 139 -12.37 4.58 9.43
CA LEU A 139 -11.63 4.79 10.67
C LEU A 139 -11.28 3.45 11.34
N ASP A 140 -10.08 3.40 11.89
CA ASP A 140 -9.48 2.19 12.48
C ASP A 140 -9.94 1.97 13.93
N GLY A 141 -9.59 0.82 14.48
CA GLY A 141 -9.90 0.42 15.85
C GLY A 141 -8.92 0.92 16.90
N LEU A 142 -9.12 0.44 18.12
CA LEU A 142 -8.36 0.90 19.30
C LEU A 142 -6.85 0.66 19.20
N ARG A 143 -6.43 -0.37 18.44
CA ARG A 143 -5.04 -0.79 18.21
C ARG A 143 -4.47 -0.28 16.89
N ALA A 144 -4.97 0.85 16.39
CA ALA A 144 -4.49 1.46 15.14
C ALA A 144 -2.96 1.63 15.15
N ARG A 145 -2.31 1.04 14.14
CA ARG A 145 -0.85 1.05 14.02
C ARG A 145 -0.38 2.30 13.28
N GLU A 146 0.85 2.73 13.56
CA GLU A 146 1.46 3.90 12.91
C GLU A 146 1.98 3.62 11.48
N ASP A 147 2.07 2.34 11.08
CA ASP A 147 2.66 1.93 9.80
C ASP A 147 1.63 1.70 8.66
N GLU A 148 0.47 1.12 8.93
CA GLU A 148 -0.58 0.85 7.94
C GLU A 148 -1.96 0.81 8.61
N SER A 149 -3.03 1.19 7.89
CA SER A 149 -4.39 1.03 8.41
C SER A 149 -4.71 -0.46 8.56
N GLY A 150 -5.27 -0.85 9.69
CA GLY A 150 -5.72 -2.20 9.96
C GLY A 150 -6.73 -2.70 8.93
N TRP A 151 -7.51 -1.79 8.32
CA TRP A 151 -8.39 -2.13 7.20
C TRP A 151 -7.62 -2.73 6.02
N THR A 152 -6.55 -2.11 5.53
CA THR A 152 -5.81 -2.67 4.40
C THR A 152 -4.89 -3.83 4.77
N LEU A 153 -4.51 -3.91 6.05
CA LEU A 153 -3.66 -4.94 6.60
C LEU A 153 -4.41 -6.27 6.82
N SER A 154 -5.62 -6.19 7.37
CA SER A 154 -6.37 -7.34 7.88
C SER A 154 -7.63 -7.66 7.08
N THR A 155 -7.93 -6.89 6.03
CA THR A 155 -9.11 -7.10 5.18
C THR A 155 -8.78 -7.03 3.69
N ASN A 156 -9.80 -7.27 2.85
CA ASN A 156 -9.71 -7.11 1.41
C ASN A 156 -10.36 -5.80 0.91
N ILE A 157 -10.47 -4.76 1.75
CA ILE A 157 -11.10 -3.47 1.41
C ILE A 157 -10.53 -2.84 0.12
N ALA A 158 -9.22 -2.96 -0.13
CA ALA A 158 -8.60 -2.45 -1.36
C ALA A 158 -9.17 -3.15 -2.61
N ASN A 159 -9.34 -4.47 -2.55
CA ASN A 159 -9.94 -5.25 -3.63
C ASN A 159 -11.45 -5.04 -3.73
N GLN A 160 -12.12 -4.77 -2.61
CA GLN A 160 -13.51 -4.38 -2.61
C GLN A 160 -13.63 -3.06 -3.39
N TYR A 161 -12.97 -1.99 -2.98
CA TYR A 161 -13.20 -0.68 -3.59
C TYR A 161 -12.55 -0.44 -4.96
N ALA A 162 -11.72 -1.37 -5.44
CA ALA A 162 -11.07 -1.28 -6.75
C ALA A 162 -12.02 -1.10 -7.95
N ASP A 163 -13.29 -1.46 -7.84
CA ASP A 163 -14.27 -1.40 -8.94
C ASP A 163 -15.35 -0.33 -8.77
N ARG A 164 -15.18 0.57 -7.79
CA ARG A 164 -16.13 1.61 -7.39
C ARG A 164 -15.56 3.00 -7.70
N ASN A 165 -16.42 3.94 -8.07
CA ASN A 165 -16.01 5.33 -8.37
C ASN A 165 -16.11 6.24 -7.14
N VAL A 166 -15.39 5.87 -6.09
CA VAL A 166 -15.25 6.64 -4.84
C VAL A 166 -13.79 6.57 -4.40
N ASN A 167 -13.30 7.61 -3.73
CA ASN A 167 -12.01 7.54 -3.07
C ASN A 167 -12.21 7.04 -1.63
N VAL A 168 -11.47 6.01 -1.22
CA VAL A 168 -11.51 5.52 0.18
C VAL A 168 -10.39 6.16 0.97
N ILE A 169 -10.72 6.77 2.10
CA ILE A 169 -9.80 7.52 2.95
C ILE A 169 -9.58 6.73 4.24
N LEU A 170 -8.34 6.34 4.51
CA LEU A 170 -7.97 5.53 5.68
C LEU A 170 -6.85 6.24 6.46
N PRO A 171 -7.19 7.07 7.47
CA PRO A 171 -6.20 7.65 8.37
C PRO A 171 -5.42 6.54 9.10
N VAL A 172 -4.10 6.67 9.16
CA VAL A 172 -3.20 5.69 9.79
C VAL A 172 -2.72 6.19 11.13
N GLY A 173 -2.60 5.29 12.12
CA GLY A 173 -2.16 5.61 13.47
C GLY A 173 -3.29 6.11 14.36
N GLY A 174 -2.90 6.75 15.46
CA GLY A 174 -3.87 7.27 16.43
C GLY A 174 -4.41 6.19 17.37
N GLU A 175 -3.58 5.25 17.80
CA GLU A 175 -3.93 4.27 18.83
C GLU A 175 -4.63 4.94 20.02
N SER A 176 -5.74 4.36 20.45
CA SER A 176 -6.59 4.85 21.55
C SER A 176 -7.16 6.27 21.39
N SER A 177 -6.97 6.93 20.24
CA SER A 177 -7.30 8.36 20.10
C SER A 177 -8.79 8.69 20.12
N PHE A 178 -9.67 7.71 19.85
CA PHE A 178 -11.10 7.92 19.54
C PHE A 178 -11.34 8.94 18.42
N TYR A 179 -10.30 9.23 17.62
CA TYR A 179 -10.25 10.30 16.63
C TYR A 179 -10.84 11.64 17.13
N THR A 180 -10.63 11.94 18.42
CA THR A 180 -11.10 13.16 19.08
C THR A 180 -9.95 14.14 19.33
N ASP A 181 -10.31 15.38 19.67
CA ASP A 181 -9.36 16.32 20.26
C ASP A 181 -9.26 16.06 21.77
N TRP A 182 -8.07 15.68 22.24
CA TRP A 182 -7.82 15.39 23.65
C TRP A 182 -7.61 16.68 24.45
N ASN A 183 -8.08 16.67 25.69
CA ASN A 183 -7.89 17.77 26.64
C ASN A 183 -6.42 17.93 27.03
N GLU A 184 -5.75 16.81 27.34
CA GLU A 184 -4.36 16.78 27.79
C GLU A 184 -3.49 15.86 26.92
N PRO A 185 -2.17 16.13 26.81
CA PRO A 185 -1.25 15.24 26.13
C PRO A 185 -0.98 13.95 26.94
N GLU A 186 -0.70 12.86 26.24
CA GLU A 186 -0.38 11.55 26.82
C GLU A 186 0.65 10.81 25.97
N ASN A 187 1.58 10.08 26.61
CA ASN A 187 2.58 9.25 25.92
C ASN A 187 3.37 10.00 24.83
N GLY A 188 3.67 11.28 25.04
CA GLY A 188 4.40 12.12 24.09
C GLY A 188 3.58 12.54 22.86
N LYS A 189 2.26 12.34 22.87
CA LYS A 189 1.31 12.73 21.82
C LYS A 189 0.28 13.71 22.39
N HIS A 190 -0.13 14.69 21.59
CA HIS A 190 -1.31 15.50 21.88
C HIS A 190 -2.29 15.33 20.74
N TYR A 191 -3.25 14.43 20.92
CA TYR A 191 -4.19 14.08 19.86
C TYR A 191 -5.16 15.24 19.59
N LYS A 192 -5.17 15.71 18.34
CA LYS A 192 -6.12 16.65 17.76
C LYS A 192 -6.71 16.07 16.46
N TRP A 193 -7.18 14.82 16.54
CA TRP A 193 -7.66 14.07 15.38
C TRP A 193 -8.99 14.61 14.84
N GLU A 194 -9.88 15.11 15.70
CA GLU A 194 -11.13 15.73 15.23
C GLU A 194 -10.80 16.97 14.40
N THR A 195 -9.90 17.83 14.88
CA THR A 195 -9.45 19.01 14.13
C THR A 195 -8.77 18.62 12.81
N PHE A 196 -7.84 17.66 12.84
CA PHE A 196 -7.17 17.19 11.61
C PHE A 196 -8.17 16.67 10.58
N LEU A 197 -9.07 15.76 10.99
CA LEU A 197 -10.02 15.10 10.10
C LEU A 197 -11.09 16.07 9.55
N THR A 198 -11.47 17.10 10.30
CA THR A 198 -12.60 17.97 9.91
C THR A 198 -12.16 19.30 9.29
N LYS A 199 -10.95 19.79 9.60
CA LYS A 199 -10.47 21.10 9.14
C LYS A 199 -9.26 21.04 8.22
N GLU A 200 -8.39 20.05 8.36
CA GLU A 200 -7.12 20.01 7.62
C GLU A 200 -7.14 19.00 6.45
N LEU A 201 -7.65 17.79 6.69
CA LEU A 201 -7.71 16.75 5.68
C LEU A 201 -8.68 17.07 4.52
N PRO A 202 -9.88 17.64 4.73
CA PRO A 202 -10.80 17.89 3.62
C PRO A 202 -10.25 18.83 2.53
N PRO A 203 -9.57 19.95 2.86
CA PRO A 203 -8.85 20.75 1.86
C PRO A 203 -7.79 19.95 1.09
N VAL A 204 -6.98 19.14 1.77
CA VAL A 204 -5.96 18.29 1.10
C VAL A 204 -6.62 17.36 0.07
N LEU A 205 -7.74 16.72 0.44
CA LEU A 205 -8.47 15.82 -0.46
C LEU A 205 -9.10 16.56 -1.65
N ARG A 206 -9.59 17.78 -1.44
CA ARG A 206 -10.21 18.60 -2.49
C ARG A 206 -9.19 19.04 -3.54
N GLU A 207 -8.06 19.59 -3.08
CA GLU A 207 -7.03 20.17 -3.94
C GLU A 207 -6.14 19.11 -4.60
N GLY A 208 -5.77 18.06 -3.85
CA GLY A 208 -4.81 17.05 -4.33
C GLY A 208 -5.41 15.78 -4.92
N TRP A 209 -6.66 15.45 -4.57
CA TRP A 209 -7.21 14.10 -4.77
C TRP A 209 -8.57 14.09 -5.47
N ARG A 210 -8.95 15.21 -6.10
CA ARG A 210 -10.22 15.39 -6.84
C ARG A 210 -11.44 14.91 -6.05
N ALA A 211 -11.41 15.06 -4.72
CA ALA A 211 -12.57 14.79 -3.89
C ALA A 211 -13.63 15.90 -4.09
N ASN A 212 -14.90 15.51 -4.20
CA ASN A 212 -16.01 16.46 -4.02
C ASN A 212 -16.41 16.53 -2.53
N GLU A 213 -17.45 17.31 -2.22
CA GLU A 213 -17.92 17.51 -0.83
C GLU A 213 -18.86 16.40 -0.33
N ASP A 214 -19.15 15.38 -1.15
CA ASP A 214 -20.01 14.27 -0.75
C ASP A 214 -19.18 13.22 0.00
N ARG A 215 -19.47 13.04 1.29
CA ARG A 215 -18.68 12.18 2.18
C ARG A 215 -19.54 11.20 2.95
N ALA A 216 -19.02 9.98 3.10
CA ALA A 216 -19.50 8.98 4.02
C ALA A 216 -18.41 8.70 5.05
N ILE A 217 -18.75 8.68 6.33
CA ILE A 217 -17.83 8.31 7.41
C ILE A 217 -18.22 6.98 8.02
N THR A 218 -17.25 6.09 8.14
CA THR A 218 -17.45 4.78 8.76
C THR A 218 -16.26 4.43 9.64
N GLY A 219 -16.46 3.51 10.56
CA GLY A 219 -15.35 2.96 11.33
C GLY A 219 -15.75 1.75 12.14
N LEU A 220 -14.74 1.05 12.65
CA LEU A 220 -14.93 -0.11 13.52
C LEU A 220 -14.48 0.18 14.94
N SER A 221 -15.09 -0.47 15.95
CA SER A 221 -14.68 -0.33 17.36
C SER A 221 -14.59 1.15 17.78
N MET A 222 -13.43 1.59 18.27
CA MET A 222 -13.08 3.00 18.50
C MET A 222 -13.47 3.92 17.32
N GLY A 223 -13.10 3.57 16.09
CA GLY A 223 -13.46 4.31 14.88
C GLY A 223 -14.96 4.33 14.60
N GLY A 224 -15.72 3.33 15.05
CA GLY A 224 -17.18 3.31 14.95
C GLY A 224 -17.86 4.28 15.91
N THR A 225 -17.30 4.43 17.13
CA THR A 225 -17.70 5.50 18.06
C THR A 225 -17.34 6.87 17.49
N ALA A 226 -16.11 7.01 16.99
CA ALA A 226 -15.63 8.25 16.41
C ALA A 226 -16.44 8.70 15.19
N ALA A 227 -16.82 7.77 14.30
CA ALA A 227 -17.65 8.07 13.14
C ALA A 227 -18.99 8.71 13.55
N MET A 228 -19.62 8.20 14.61
CA MET A 228 -20.86 8.79 15.15
C MET A 228 -20.62 10.15 15.79
N ASN A 229 -19.62 10.28 16.65
CA ASN A 229 -19.28 11.56 17.29
C ASN A 229 -18.99 12.66 16.26
N LEU A 230 -18.17 12.36 15.25
CA LEU A 230 -17.84 13.29 14.17
C LEU A 230 -19.06 13.64 13.29
N ALA A 231 -19.97 12.68 13.08
CA ALA A 231 -21.20 12.93 12.34
C ALA A 231 -22.19 13.81 13.12
N GLU A 232 -22.31 13.62 14.43
CA GLU A 232 -23.19 14.40 15.29
C GLU A 232 -22.67 15.83 15.49
N ARG A 233 -21.34 15.99 15.60
CA ARG A 233 -20.69 17.29 15.83
C ARG A 233 -20.53 18.12 14.55
N PHE A 234 -20.46 17.46 13.39
CA PHE A 234 -20.32 18.12 12.08
C PHE A 234 -21.35 17.60 11.06
N PRO A 235 -22.65 17.78 11.33
CA PRO A 235 -23.69 17.10 10.56
C PRO A 235 -23.77 17.51 9.09
N GLU A 236 -23.30 18.71 8.73
CA GLU A 236 -23.33 19.17 7.34
C GLU A 236 -22.22 18.56 6.47
N MET A 237 -21.21 17.93 7.06
CA MET A 237 -20.08 17.35 6.31
C MET A 237 -20.37 15.97 5.73
N TRP A 238 -21.40 15.28 6.22
CA TRP A 238 -21.61 13.85 5.97
C TRP A 238 -23.00 13.56 5.45
N LYS A 239 -23.09 12.70 4.43
CA LYS A 239 -24.37 12.16 3.93
C LYS A 239 -24.69 10.79 4.54
N PHE A 240 -23.66 10.09 5.02
CA PHE A 240 -23.75 8.75 5.58
C PHE A 240 -22.82 8.61 6.78
N VAL A 241 -23.29 7.93 7.82
CA VAL A 241 -22.49 7.49 8.97
C VAL A 241 -22.68 6.00 9.24
N GLY A 242 -21.58 5.28 9.46
CA GLY A 242 -21.58 3.84 9.73
C GLY A 242 -20.73 3.44 10.94
N SER A 243 -21.32 2.72 11.90
CA SER A 243 -20.59 2.15 13.04
C SER A 243 -20.58 0.63 12.97
N PHE A 244 -19.38 0.05 12.86
CA PHE A 244 -19.15 -1.39 12.83
C PHE A 244 -18.62 -1.89 14.17
N SER A 245 -19.49 -2.44 15.00
CA SER A 245 -19.18 -2.85 16.36
C SER A 245 -18.56 -1.72 17.20
N GLY A 246 -19.05 -0.49 17.07
CA GLY A 246 -18.63 0.63 17.91
C GLY A 246 -19.24 0.63 19.32
N TYR A 247 -18.74 1.50 20.19
CA TYR A 247 -19.32 1.78 21.51
C TYR A 247 -20.21 3.03 21.40
N LEU A 248 -21.51 2.83 21.24
CA LEU A 248 -22.46 3.92 20.94
C LEU A 248 -23.17 4.47 22.19
N ASP A 249 -22.55 4.28 23.34
CA ASP A 249 -22.99 4.75 24.64
C ASP A 249 -21.73 4.90 25.50
N THR A 250 -21.32 6.14 25.77
CA THR A 250 -20.09 6.42 26.52
C THR A 250 -20.35 6.88 27.95
N THR A 251 -21.55 7.33 28.29
CA THR A 251 -21.87 7.91 29.61
C THR A 251 -22.71 7.02 30.53
N SER A 252 -23.37 5.97 30.02
CA SER A 252 -24.18 5.11 30.89
C SER A 252 -23.32 4.46 31.96
N TYR A 253 -23.92 4.18 33.12
CA TYR A 253 -23.22 3.62 34.28
C TYR A 253 -22.31 2.43 33.90
N GLY A 254 -21.02 2.56 34.22
CA GLY A 254 -19.98 1.55 33.92
C GLY A 254 -19.34 1.66 32.53
N MET A 255 -19.90 2.44 31.59
CA MET A 255 -19.32 2.62 30.26
C MET A 255 -18.05 3.48 30.25
N PRO A 256 -17.97 4.62 30.97
CA PRO A 256 -16.72 5.38 31.06
C PRO A 256 -15.56 4.53 31.58
N GLU A 257 -15.80 3.73 32.62
CA GLU A 257 -14.80 2.83 33.21
C GLU A 257 -14.38 1.73 32.24
N ALA A 258 -15.32 1.15 31.49
CA ALA A 258 -15.02 0.12 30.49
C ALA A 258 -14.20 0.69 29.32
N ILE A 259 -14.54 1.88 28.84
CA ILE A 259 -13.77 2.59 27.80
C ILE A 259 -12.38 2.94 28.31
N ALA A 260 -12.26 3.41 29.56
CA ALA A 260 -10.97 3.68 30.19
C ALA A 260 -10.10 2.42 30.30
N TYR A 261 -10.69 1.29 30.68
CA TYR A 261 -9.98 0.01 30.72
C TYR A 261 -9.48 -0.42 29.34
N ALA A 262 -10.34 -0.36 28.31
CA ALA A 262 -9.94 -0.73 26.94
C ALA A 262 -8.82 0.18 26.41
N THR A 263 -8.95 1.49 26.64
CA THR A 263 -7.98 2.53 26.28
C THR A 263 -6.61 2.27 26.91
N ASN A 264 -6.60 1.79 28.16
CA ASN A 264 -5.40 1.46 28.92
C ASN A 264 -4.73 0.13 28.49
N ASP A 265 -5.50 -0.90 28.13
CA ASP A 265 -5.08 -2.31 27.90
C ASP A 265 -3.95 -2.54 26.86
N GLY A 266 -3.47 -1.53 26.13
CA GLY A 266 -2.33 -1.67 25.21
C GLY A 266 -1.14 -0.87 25.66
N ASN A 267 -1.15 0.43 25.38
CA ASN A 267 -0.05 1.33 25.69
C ASN A 267 -0.32 2.29 26.86
N GLY A 268 -1.27 1.94 27.73
CA GLY A 268 -1.45 2.61 29.03
C GLY A 268 -2.06 4.01 28.98
N TYR A 269 -2.81 4.36 27.91
CA TYR A 269 -3.46 5.66 27.80
C TYR A 269 -4.53 5.86 28.90
N ASP A 270 -4.67 7.11 29.35
CA ASP A 270 -5.67 7.53 30.33
C ASP A 270 -6.85 8.26 29.65
N ALA A 271 -8.04 7.65 29.68
CA ALA A 271 -9.25 8.23 29.11
C ALA A 271 -9.68 9.54 29.80
N LYS A 272 -9.21 9.82 31.03
CA LYS A 272 -9.49 11.10 31.69
C LYS A 272 -8.72 12.26 31.06
N LYS A 273 -7.57 12.01 30.43
CA LYS A 273 -6.87 13.03 29.65
C LYS A 273 -7.53 13.30 28.30
N MET A 274 -8.33 12.36 27.81
CA MET A 274 -9.08 12.49 26.57
C MET A 274 -10.28 13.43 26.74
N TRP A 275 -11.22 13.10 27.64
CA TRP A 275 -12.49 13.82 27.82
C TRP A 275 -12.70 14.32 29.27
N GLY A 276 -11.66 14.38 30.09
CA GLY A 276 -11.78 14.78 31.50
C GLY A 276 -12.39 13.71 32.39
N GLU A 277 -12.79 14.12 33.60
CA GLU A 277 -13.42 13.24 34.59
C GLU A 277 -14.71 12.59 34.06
N PHE A 278 -15.00 11.36 34.49
CA PHE A 278 -16.19 10.63 34.04
C PHE A 278 -17.45 11.41 34.37
N GLY A 279 -18.29 11.62 33.34
CA GLY A 279 -19.50 12.45 33.44
C GLY A 279 -19.27 13.95 33.21
N SER A 280 -18.07 14.37 32.82
CA SER A 280 -17.84 15.73 32.31
C SER A 280 -18.71 16.04 31.09
N GLN A 281 -18.76 17.32 30.71
CA GLN A 281 -19.43 17.74 29.49
C GLN A 281 -18.80 17.10 28.25
N ASP A 282 -17.48 16.91 28.20
CA ASP A 282 -16.84 16.29 27.04
C ASP A 282 -17.25 14.82 26.88
N TRP A 283 -17.46 14.07 27.96
CA TRP A 283 -18.01 12.72 27.85
C TRP A 283 -19.43 12.73 27.27
N ILE A 284 -20.25 13.73 27.63
CA ILE A 284 -21.61 13.91 27.11
C ILE A 284 -21.59 14.32 25.64
N ASP A 285 -20.69 15.23 25.26
CA ASP A 285 -20.52 15.74 23.89
C ASP A 285 -19.96 14.68 22.93
N HIS A 286 -19.43 13.58 23.47
CA HIS A 286 -18.89 12.43 22.74
C HIS A 286 -19.65 11.14 23.05
N ASP A 287 -20.95 11.27 23.32
CA ASP A 287 -21.85 10.14 23.55
C ASP A 287 -22.89 9.99 22.43
N PRO A 288 -22.71 9.03 21.51
CA PRO A 288 -23.59 8.85 20.36
C PRO A 288 -25.08 8.70 20.72
N LYS A 289 -25.41 8.09 21.87
CA LYS A 289 -26.84 7.94 22.23
C LYS A 289 -27.51 9.29 22.51
N LEU A 290 -26.73 10.29 22.93
CA LEU A 290 -27.24 11.60 23.33
C LEU A 290 -27.23 12.62 22.18
N GLY A 291 -26.31 12.49 21.22
CA GLY A 291 -26.22 13.37 20.04
C GLY A 291 -27.08 12.94 18.83
N VAL A 292 -27.77 11.80 18.92
CA VAL A 292 -28.47 11.15 17.79
C VAL A 292 -29.44 12.05 17.00
N ASP A 293 -30.03 13.07 17.61
CA ASP A 293 -30.92 14.03 16.92
C ASP A 293 -30.23 14.75 15.74
N ALA A 294 -28.91 14.94 15.83
CA ALA A 294 -28.10 15.57 14.79
C ALA A 294 -28.01 14.72 13.50
N LEU A 295 -28.33 13.42 13.57
CA LEU A 295 -28.20 12.47 12.46
C LEU A 295 -29.47 12.35 11.59
N LYS A 296 -30.52 13.12 11.88
CA LYS A 296 -31.85 12.98 11.24
C LYS A 296 -31.85 13.12 9.71
N ASP A 297 -30.92 13.88 9.17
CA ASP A 297 -30.80 14.18 7.74
C ASP A 297 -29.77 13.28 7.03
N MET A 298 -29.23 12.28 7.74
CA MET A 298 -28.24 11.33 7.23
C MET A 298 -28.80 9.91 7.08
N THR A 299 -28.12 9.12 6.25
CA THR A 299 -28.27 7.65 6.31
C THR A 299 -27.37 7.10 7.42
N VAL A 300 -27.96 6.46 8.42
CA VAL A 300 -27.26 5.92 9.59
C VAL A 300 -27.23 4.40 9.51
N TYR A 301 -26.05 3.78 9.56
CA TYR A 301 -25.87 2.32 9.61
C TYR A 301 -25.19 1.92 10.92
N VAL A 302 -25.76 0.93 11.61
CA VAL A 302 -25.18 0.38 12.83
C VAL A 302 -25.18 -1.14 12.77
N SER A 303 -24.02 -1.74 13.03
CA SER A 303 -23.90 -3.20 13.14
C SER A 303 -23.23 -3.60 14.43
N ALA A 304 -23.70 -4.69 15.02
CA ALA A 304 -23.03 -5.39 16.10
C ALA A 304 -23.40 -6.88 16.05
N GLY A 305 -22.44 -7.74 16.32
CA GLY A 305 -22.62 -9.15 16.59
C GLY A 305 -23.25 -9.40 17.96
N ASN A 306 -22.92 -10.54 18.56
CA ASN A 306 -23.34 -10.89 19.91
C ASN A 306 -22.23 -11.58 20.73
N GLY A 307 -21.00 -11.58 20.23
CA GLY A 307 -19.83 -12.22 20.85
C GLY A 307 -19.76 -13.74 20.66
N ASN A 308 -20.86 -14.42 20.32
CA ASN A 308 -20.85 -15.88 20.12
C ASN A 308 -20.00 -16.27 18.91
N ALA A 309 -19.40 -17.45 18.95
CA ALA A 309 -18.61 -17.97 17.84
C ALA A 309 -19.47 -18.06 16.56
N GLY A 310 -19.06 -17.32 15.52
CA GLY A 310 -19.64 -17.36 14.19
C GLY A 310 -18.76 -18.12 13.20
N LYS A 311 -19.09 -17.98 11.91
CA LYS A 311 -18.43 -18.71 10.81
C LYS A 311 -16.92 -18.45 10.71
N TYR A 312 -16.45 -17.28 11.14
CA TYR A 312 -15.04 -16.90 11.05
C TYR A 312 -14.27 -17.13 12.36
N ASP A 313 -14.93 -17.62 13.41
CA ASP A 313 -14.32 -17.87 14.71
C ASP A 313 -13.80 -19.31 14.86
N LYS A 314 -12.75 -19.48 15.65
CA LYS A 314 -12.38 -20.79 16.19
C LYS A 314 -13.32 -21.11 17.37
N PRO A 315 -14.06 -22.23 17.36
CA PRO A 315 -14.90 -22.62 18.47
C PRO A 315 -14.08 -22.82 19.75
N GLY A 316 -14.56 -22.30 20.88
CA GLY A 316 -13.98 -22.51 22.20
C GLY A 316 -14.33 -23.86 22.80
N THR A 317 -13.81 -24.13 24.00
CA THR A 317 -14.09 -25.37 24.76
C THR A 317 -15.52 -25.44 25.30
N ILE A 318 -16.22 -24.30 25.39
CA ILE A 318 -17.63 -24.20 25.78
C ILE A 318 -18.48 -24.07 24.50
N PRO A 319 -19.47 -24.95 24.27
CA PRO A 319 -20.33 -24.88 23.08
C PRO A 319 -21.01 -23.51 22.91
N GLY A 320 -20.78 -22.85 21.77
CA GLY A 320 -21.33 -21.52 21.44
C GLY A 320 -20.41 -20.34 21.77
N MET A 321 -19.36 -20.54 22.58
CA MET A 321 -18.37 -19.51 22.92
C MET A 321 -17.14 -19.59 21.99
N PRO A 322 -16.54 -18.46 21.60
CA PRO A 322 -15.29 -18.44 20.83
C PRO A 322 -14.10 -18.79 21.72
N SER A 323 -12.98 -19.22 21.13
CA SER A 323 -11.71 -19.34 21.87
C SER A 323 -11.12 -17.99 22.29
N ASN A 324 -11.52 -16.90 21.62
CA ASN A 324 -11.12 -15.53 21.93
C ASN A 324 -12.13 -14.86 22.89
N MET A 325 -11.86 -14.99 24.19
CA MET A 325 -12.75 -14.47 25.24
C MET A 325 -12.74 -12.93 25.35
N ALA A 326 -11.66 -12.26 24.96
CA ALA A 326 -11.59 -10.80 24.97
C ALA A 326 -12.44 -10.19 23.84
N GLY A 327 -12.37 -10.78 22.63
CA GLY A 327 -13.25 -10.39 21.52
C GLY A 327 -14.74 -10.67 21.78
N PHE A 328 -15.07 -11.72 22.56
CA PHE A 328 -16.43 -11.92 23.06
C PHE A 328 -16.89 -10.75 23.94
N GLY A 329 -16.07 -10.37 24.93
CA GLY A 329 -16.44 -9.34 25.91
C GLY A 329 -16.66 -7.96 25.27
N LEU A 330 -15.75 -7.54 24.39
CA LEU A 330 -15.86 -6.27 23.67
C LEU A 330 -17.08 -6.24 22.74
N GLU A 331 -17.36 -7.33 22.03
CA GLU A 331 -18.52 -7.40 21.14
C GLU A 331 -19.84 -7.38 21.92
N ALA A 332 -19.90 -8.03 23.09
CA ALA A 332 -21.08 -7.97 23.96
C ALA A 332 -21.34 -6.53 24.45
N MET A 333 -20.30 -5.79 24.81
CA MET A 333 -20.41 -4.37 25.17
C MET A 333 -20.84 -3.52 23.98
N SER A 334 -20.20 -3.67 22.82
CA SER A 334 -20.61 -2.98 21.59
C SER A 334 -22.07 -3.26 21.24
N ARG A 335 -22.51 -4.52 21.37
CA ARG A 335 -23.89 -4.90 21.13
C ARG A 335 -24.86 -4.19 22.06
N MET A 336 -24.57 -4.18 23.36
CA MET A 336 -25.39 -3.51 24.37
C MET A 336 -25.53 -2.01 24.06
N THR A 337 -24.41 -1.34 23.80
CA THR A 337 -24.40 0.10 23.51
C THR A 337 -25.10 0.43 22.19
N THR A 338 -24.93 -0.38 21.15
CA THR A 338 -25.63 -0.22 19.87
C THR A 338 -27.14 -0.39 20.00
N GLU A 339 -27.61 -1.35 20.81
CA GLU A 339 -29.04 -1.49 21.10
C GLU A 339 -29.59 -0.30 21.89
N THR A 340 -28.80 0.27 22.81
CA THR A 340 -29.16 1.51 23.51
C THR A 340 -29.28 2.67 22.52
N PHE A 341 -28.28 2.86 21.65
CA PHE A 341 -28.31 3.88 20.60
C PHE A 341 -29.56 3.76 19.72
N VAL A 342 -29.90 2.57 19.23
CA VAL A 342 -31.10 2.35 18.39
C VAL A 342 -32.40 2.71 19.14
N LYS A 343 -32.47 2.48 20.46
CA LYS A 343 -33.63 2.91 21.26
C LYS A 343 -33.73 4.42 21.34
N TYR A 344 -32.62 5.13 21.49
CA TYR A 344 -32.58 6.59 21.50
C TYR A 344 -32.88 7.17 20.12
N ALA A 345 -32.28 6.64 19.06
CA ALA A 345 -32.58 6.99 17.67
C ALA A 345 -34.08 6.90 17.36
N LYS A 346 -34.73 5.80 17.77
CA LYS A 346 -36.17 5.63 17.59
C LYS A 346 -37.00 6.69 18.32
N LYS A 347 -36.57 7.16 19.50
CA LYS A 347 -37.23 8.24 20.24
C LYS A 347 -37.04 9.60 19.56
N ALA A 348 -35.84 9.83 19.02
CA ALA A 348 -35.45 10.99 18.23
C ALA A 348 -36.10 11.05 16.83
N GLY A 349 -36.74 9.97 16.38
CA GLY A 349 -37.30 9.88 15.03
C GLY A 349 -36.27 9.53 13.94
N VAL A 350 -35.03 9.27 14.32
CA VAL A 350 -33.98 8.74 13.44
C VAL A 350 -34.18 7.24 13.24
N LYS A 351 -34.04 6.76 12.01
CA LYS A 351 -34.25 5.34 11.66
C LYS A 351 -32.95 4.71 11.13
N PRO A 352 -32.04 4.27 12.02
CA PRO A 352 -30.84 3.57 11.59
C PRO A 352 -31.17 2.27 10.86
N ILE A 353 -30.35 1.94 9.87
CA ILE A 353 -30.25 0.61 9.29
C ILE A 353 -29.49 -0.24 10.30
N THR A 354 -30.14 -1.28 10.82
CA THR A 354 -29.59 -2.12 11.89
C THR A 354 -29.18 -3.49 11.38
N ALA A 355 -27.91 -3.84 11.57
CA ALA A 355 -27.33 -5.13 11.22
C ALA A 355 -26.90 -5.87 12.48
N PHE A 356 -27.87 -6.54 13.09
CA PHE A 356 -27.72 -7.29 14.33
C PHE A 356 -27.50 -8.77 14.04
N ARG A 357 -26.25 -9.19 13.89
CA ARG A 357 -25.95 -10.58 13.54
C ARG A 357 -26.23 -11.55 14.70
N PRO A 358 -26.67 -12.79 14.40
CA PRO A 358 -26.92 -13.82 15.40
C PRO A 358 -25.63 -14.49 15.91
N SER A 359 -24.47 -14.20 15.31
CA SER A 359 -23.15 -14.67 15.71
C SER A 359 -22.04 -13.77 15.15
N GLY A 360 -20.83 -13.90 15.71
CA GLY A 360 -19.63 -13.18 15.32
C GLY A 360 -19.02 -12.37 16.46
N THR A 361 -17.70 -12.32 16.47
CA THR A 361 -16.86 -11.65 17.46
C THR A 361 -16.32 -10.30 16.94
N HIS A 362 -15.63 -9.59 17.81
CA HIS A 362 -14.98 -8.31 17.54
C HIS A 362 -13.71 -8.49 16.69
N ASP A 363 -13.84 -8.84 15.40
CA ASP A 363 -12.70 -9.24 14.55
C ASP A 363 -12.85 -8.80 13.08
N TRP A 364 -11.71 -8.73 12.37
CA TRP A 364 -11.55 -8.17 11.03
C TRP A 364 -12.44 -8.76 9.92
N PRO A 365 -12.59 -10.10 9.80
CA PRO A 365 -13.45 -10.67 8.74
C PRO A 365 -14.91 -10.22 8.86
N TYR A 366 -15.35 -9.98 10.09
CA TYR A 366 -16.69 -9.51 10.36
C TYR A 366 -16.88 -8.04 10.00
N TRP A 367 -15.90 -7.18 10.26
CA TRP A 367 -15.98 -5.76 9.88
C TRP A 367 -15.89 -5.58 8.37
N GLN A 368 -15.05 -6.36 7.69
CA GLN A 368 -15.02 -6.42 6.23
C GLN A 368 -16.37 -6.82 5.64
N TYR A 369 -17.04 -7.79 6.25
CA TYR A 369 -18.39 -8.18 5.84
C TYR A 369 -19.38 -7.02 5.97
N GLU A 370 -19.37 -6.30 7.10
CA GLU A 370 -20.27 -5.15 7.31
C GLU A 370 -19.97 -3.98 6.35
N MET A 371 -18.70 -3.73 6.02
CA MET A 371 -18.33 -2.77 4.97
C MET A 371 -18.94 -3.13 3.61
N ILE A 372 -19.05 -4.43 3.28
CA ILE A 372 -19.73 -4.91 2.07
C ILE A 372 -21.24 -4.67 2.16
N GLN A 373 -21.86 -4.94 3.31
CA GLN A 373 -23.30 -4.75 3.52
C GLN A 373 -23.71 -3.27 3.53
N ALA A 374 -22.85 -2.39 4.05
CA ALA A 374 -23.09 -0.96 4.09
C ALA A 374 -22.97 -0.30 2.71
N TRP A 375 -22.19 -0.89 1.79
CA TRP A 375 -21.87 -0.28 0.50
C TRP A 375 -23.09 0.20 -0.33
N PRO A 376 -24.16 -0.59 -0.53
CA PRO A 376 -25.33 -0.11 -1.27
C PRO A 376 -25.93 1.17 -0.65
N HIS A 377 -25.97 1.25 0.68
CA HIS A 377 -26.48 2.40 1.41
C HIS A 377 -25.54 3.61 1.36
N ILE A 378 -24.23 3.37 1.40
CA ILE A 378 -23.21 4.39 1.17
C ILE A 378 -23.37 4.97 -0.25
N ALA A 379 -23.48 4.10 -1.25
CA ALA A 379 -23.63 4.51 -2.65
C ALA A 379 -24.93 5.29 -2.88
N ASP A 380 -26.04 4.91 -2.25
CA ASP A 380 -27.30 5.64 -2.29
C ASP A 380 -27.17 7.03 -1.65
N ALA A 381 -26.62 7.12 -0.45
CA ALA A 381 -26.46 8.39 0.27
C ALA A 381 -25.52 9.36 -0.46
N LEU A 382 -24.48 8.85 -1.11
CA LEU A 382 -23.53 9.62 -1.92
C LEU A 382 -24.04 9.90 -3.34
N GLY A 383 -25.21 9.39 -3.74
CA GLY A 383 -25.73 9.58 -5.09
C GLY A 383 -24.87 8.95 -6.19
N VAL A 384 -24.12 7.88 -5.87
CA VAL A 384 -23.25 7.19 -6.84
C VAL A 384 -24.12 6.50 -7.90
N PRO A 385 -23.93 6.77 -9.20
CA PRO A 385 -24.71 6.12 -10.27
C PRO A 385 -24.53 4.60 -10.29
N GLU A 386 -25.53 3.83 -10.73
CA GLU A 386 -25.46 2.35 -10.75
C GLU A 386 -24.22 1.80 -11.47
N ALA A 387 -23.77 2.45 -12.56
CA ALA A 387 -22.56 2.06 -13.31
C ALA A 387 -21.24 2.25 -12.51
N ASP A 388 -21.31 3.01 -11.42
CA ASP A 388 -20.20 3.39 -10.56
C ASP A 388 -20.18 2.63 -9.23
N ARG A 389 -21.18 1.76 -9.00
CA ARG A 389 -21.38 1.01 -7.76
C ARG A 389 -20.59 -0.31 -7.67
N GLY A 390 -19.89 -0.67 -8.74
CA GLY A 390 -19.18 -1.94 -8.89
C GLY A 390 -19.18 -2.37 -10.34
N ALA A 391 -18.16 -3.11 -10.76
CA ALA A 391 -18.00 -3.46 -12.15
C ALA A 391 -18.88 -4.64 -12.56
N LYS A 392 -19.77 -4.42 -13.53
CA LYS A 392 -20.40 -5.48 -14.35
C LYS A 392 -19.71 -5.53 -15.71
N CYS A 393 -18.38 -5.52 -15.70
CA CYS A 393 -17.59 -5.49 -16.92
C CYS A 393 -17.66 -6.83 -17.66
N LYS A 394 -17.51 -6.75 -18.98
CA LYS A 394 -17.34 -7.92 -19.84
C LYS A 394 -15.97 -7.82 -20.49
N ILE A 395 -15.27 -8.94 -20.53
CA ILE A 395 -14.03 -9.07 -21.30
C ILE A 395 -14.44 -9.47 -22.71
N GLY A 396 -14.02 -8.71 -23.72
CA GLY A 396 -14.39 -8.90 -25.11
C GLY A 396 -13.18 -9.05 -26.03
N GLY A 397 -13.45 -9.31 -27.32
CA GLY A 397 -12.47 -9.21 -28.40
C GLY A 397 -11.18 -10.01 -28.18
N ALA A 398 -10.07 -9.43 -28.65
CA ALA A 398 -8.74 -10.04 -28.57
C ALA A 398 -8.22 -10.12 -27.11
N ILE A 399 -8.65 -9.19 -26.25
CA ILE A 399 -8.30 -9.23 -24.82
C ILE A 399 -8.91 -10.48 -24.17
N ALA A 400 -10.17 -10.81 -24.46
CA ALA A 400 -10.82 -12.02 -23.92
C ALA A 400 -10.11 -13.31 -24.29
N GLU A 401 -9.59 -13.41 -25.52
CA GLU A 401 -8.85 -14.59 -25.95
C GLU A 401 -7.54 -14.75 -25.19
N ASN A 402 -6.79 -13.67 -24.99
CA ASN A 402 -5.52 -13.73 -24.27
C ASN A 402 -5.72 -13.96 -22.74
N MET A 403 -6.78 -13.37 -22.17
CA MET A 403 -7.11 -13.49 -20.75
C MET A 403 -7.40 -14.92 -20.28
N LYS A 404 -7.62 -15.89 -21.19
CA LYS A 404 -7.73 -17.32 -20.84
C LYS A 404 -6.46 -17.88 -20.21
N ASN A 405 -5.31 -17.29 -20.49
CA ASN A 405 -4.00 -17.72 -19.98
C ASN A 405 -3.50 -16.85 -18.81
N ALA A 406 -4.27 -15.85 -18.39
CA ALA A 406 -3.85 -14.92 -17.35
C ALA A 406 -3.76 -15.60 -15.97
N PRO A 407 -2.81 -15.17 -15.12
CA PRO A 407 -2.73 -15.68 -13.76
C PRO A 407 -3.95 -15.24 -12.95
N GLU A 408 -4.40 -16.09 -12.00
CA GLU A 408 -5.51 -15.76 -11.10
C GLU A 408 -5.29 -14.45 -10.32
N THR A 409 -4.02 -14.09 -10.08
CA THR A 409 -3.61 -12.86 -9.40
C THR A 409 -3.98 -11.58 -10.16
N LEU A 410 -4.22 -11.64 -11.47
CA LEU A 410 -4.73 -10.50 -12.24
C LEU A 410 -6.17 -10.15 -11.82
N GLY A 411 -6.94 -11.17 -11.40
CA GLY A 411 -8.27 -11.02 -10.83
C GLY A 411 -9.36 -10.68 -11.86
N ALA A 412 -10.56 -10.39 -11.35
CA ALA A 412 -11.70 -10.02 -12.18
C ALA A 412 -11.46 -8.68 -12.90
N CYS A 413 -12.10 -8.51 -14.07
CA CYS A 413 -12.17 -7.20 -14.70
C CYS A 413 -12.84 -6.21 -13.75
N ILE A 414 -12.48 -4.95 -13.89
CA ILE A 414 -13.12 -3.86 -13.14
C ILE A 414 -13.57 -2.73 -14.06
N SER A 415 -13.13 -2.69 -15.32
CA SER A 415 -13.67 -1.81 -16.36
C SER A 415 -14.01 -2.60 -17.63
N ASN A 416 -14.85 -2.03 -18.49
CA ASN A 416 -14.93 -2.48 -19.88
C ASN A 416 -13.72 -1.96 -20.66
N GLU A 417 -13.52 -2.45 -21.88
CA GLU A 417 -12.52 -1.87 -22.78
C GLU A 417 -12.80 -0.38 -23.00
N TYR A 418 -11.76 0.45 -22.84
CA TYR A 418 -11.76 1.87 -23.18
C TYR A 418 -10.68 2.17 -24.22
N ASP A 419 -10.87 3.28 -24.93
CA ASP A 419 -9.98 3.71 -26.00
C ASP A 419 -8.61 4.13 -25.46
N ALA A 420 -7.58 3.78 -26.20
CA ALA A 420 -6.22 4.27 -26.04
C ALA A 420 -5.67 4.74 -27.40
N LYS A 421 -4.45 5.29 -27.38
CA LYS A 421 -3.79 5.88 -28.54
C LYS A 421 -3.73 4.94 -29.76
N ASP A 422 -3.71 5.56 -30.94
CA ASP A 422 -3.58 4.88 -32.24
C ASP A 422 -4.64 3.76 -32.47
N GLY A 423 -5.82 3.94 -31.87
CA GLY A 423 -6.94 3.01 -31.99
C GLY A 423 -6.80 1.73 -31.15
N GLY A 424 -5.88 1.71 -30.19
CA GLY A 424 -5.77 0.60 -29.25
C GLY A 424 -6.84 0.63 -28.16
N LYS A 425 -6.84 -0.42 -27.34
CA LYS A 425 -7.78 -0.64 -26.24
C LYS A 425 -7.05 -0.97 -24.96
N VAL A 426 -7.61 -0.57 -23.84
CA VAL A 426 -7.15 -0.96 -22.51
C VAL A 426 -8.34 -1.46 -21.69
N GLN A 427 -8.10 -2.45 -20.84
CA GLN A 427 -9.08 -2.93 -19.88
C GLN A 427 -8.42 -3.15 -18.53
N ASP A 428 -9.04 -2.65 -17.47
CA ASP A 428 -8.50 -2.75 -16.13
C ASP A 428 -9.00 -4.00 -15.42
N PHE A 429 -8.11 -4.58 -14.63
CA PHE A 429 -8.33 -5.72 -13.77
C PHE A 429 -7.88 -5.37 -12.34
N ARG A 430 -8.24 -6.21 -11.37
CA ARG A 430 -7.87 -5.96 -9.97
C ARG A 430 -6.37 -5.89 -9.74
N GLY A 431 -5.59 -6.73 -10.43
CA GLY A 431 -4.14 -6.87 -10.25
C GLY A 431 -3.28 -6.24 -11.34
N GLY A 432 -3.88 -5.60 -12.36
CA GLY A 432 -3.16 -5.10 -13.53
C GLY A 432 -4.10 -4.62 -14.64
N ARG A 433 -3.57 -4.45 -15.85
CA ARG A 433 -4.32 -4.01 -17.02
C ARG A 433 -3.97 -4.87 -18.24
N ALA A 434 -4.96 -5.10 -19.10
CA ALA A 434 -4.75 -5.63 -20.44
C ALA A 434 -4.73 -4.51 -21.46
N TYR A 435 -3.87 -4.63 -22.45
CA TYR A 435 -3.65 -3.66 -23.52
C TYR A 435 -3.76 -4.39 -24.85
N TRP A 436 -4.38 -3.76 -25.84
CA TRP A 436 -4.44 -4.26 -27.20
C TRP A 436 -4.17 -3.14 -28.20
N SER A 437 -3.44 -3.47 -29.26
CA SER A 437 -3.36 -2.65 -30.47
C SER A 437 -3.45 -3.53 -31.72
N PRO A 438 -3.81 -2.97 -32.89
CA PRO A 438 -3.76 -3.69 -34.15
C PRO A 438 -2.37 -4.28 -34.48
N LYS A 439 -1.30 -3.64 -33.99
CA LYS A 439 0.09 -4.01 -34.29
C LYS A 439 0.65 -5.07 -33.34
N THR A 440 0.36 -4.98 -32.04
CA THR A 440 0.96 -5.84 -31.02
C THR A 440 0.06 -7.00 -30.59
N GLY A 441 -1.23 -6.95 -30.87
CA GLY A 441 -2.21 -7.88 -30.29
C GLY A 441 -2.49 -7.54 -28.82
N ALA A 442 -3.17 -8.46 -28.12
CA ALA A 442 -3.55 -8.27 -26.72
C ALA A 442 -2.48 -8.86 -25.79
N HIS A 443 -2.07 -8.10 -24.77
CA HIS A 443 -1.14 -8.53 -23.71
C HIS A 443 -1.59 -7.95 -22.37
N TYR A 444 -1.32 -8.62 -21.26
CA TYR A 444 -1.59 -8.09 -19.93
C TYR A 444 -0.30 -7.75 -19.17
N VAL A 445 -0.34 -6.62 -18.46
CA VAL A 445 0.78 -6.16 -17.64
C VAL A 445 0.28 -5.92 -16.23
N TRP A 446 0.95 -6.52 -15.25
CA TRP A 446 0.47 -6.64 -13.89
C TRP A 446 1.60 -6.49 -12.88
N GLY A 447 1.26 -6.49 -11.59
CA GLY A 447 2.26 -6.42 -10.53
C GLY A 447 3.14 -5.17 -10.63
N ARG A 448 4.43 -5.31 -10.30
CA ARG A 448 5.38 -4.17 -10.25
C ARG A 448 5.75 -3.62 -11.63
N ILE A 449 5.81 -4.48 -12.64
CA ILE A 449 6.06 -4.06 -14.03
C ILE A 449 4.87 -3.26 -14.56
N GLY A 450 3.64 -3.77 -14.40
CA GLY A 450 2.43 -3.05 -14.81
C GLY A 450 2.26 -1.73 -14.07
N ALA A 451 2.61 -1.73 -12.79
CA ALA A 451 2.63 -0.56 -11.96
C ALA A 451 3.62 0.51 -12.47
N HIS A 452 4.82 0.14 -12.92
CA HIS A 452 5.77 1.10 -13.50
C HIS A 452 5.36 1.54 -14.92
N TYR A 453 4.86 0.63 -15.75
CA TYR A 453 4.35 0.98 -17.07
C TYR A 453 3.21 2.01 -17.01
N ALA A 454 2.32 1.83 -16.04
CA ALA A 454 1.26 2.78 -15.72
C ALA A 454 1.77 4.18 -15.34
N SER A 455 2.80 4.28 -14.50
CA SER A 455 3.31 5.57 -14.01
C SER A 455 3.98 6.39 -15.11
N VAL A 456 4.48 5.75 -16.17
CA VAL A 456 5.04 6.44 -17.33
C VAL A 456 4.01 6.75 -18.42
N ASN A 457 2.71 6.64 -18.13
CA ASN A 457 1.57 6.82 -19.04
C ASN A 457 1.34 5.67 -20.04
N GLY A 458 1.77 4.44 -19.73
CA GLY A 458 1.39 3.24 -20.48
C GLY A 458 1.67 3.35 -21.99
N PRO A 459 0.70 3.06 -22.88
CA PRO A 459 0.90 3.14 -24.32
C PRO A 459 1.20 4.55 -24.87
N ASP A 460 0.86 5.60 -24.12
CA ASP A 460 1.16 6.98 -24.49
C ASP A 460 2.64 7.34 -24.23
N SER A 461 3.33 6.51 -23.44
CA SER A 461 4.77 6.63 -23.21
C SER A 461 5.59 6.29 -24.46
N TRP A 462 6.90 6.57 -24.39
CA TRP A 462 7.84 6.19 -25.45
C TRP A 462 7.97 4.67 -25.63
N LEU A 463 7.59 3.85 -24.63
CA LEU A 463 7.67 2.39 -24.73
C LEU A 463 6.71 1.83 -25.79
N GLY A 464 5.58 2.50 -26.04
CA GLY A 464 4.49 1.97 -26.87
C GLY A 464 3.75 0.81 -26.20
N TYR A 465 3.01 0.04 -26.98
CA TYR A 465 2.21 -1.09 -26.49
C TYR A 465 3.08 -2.28 -26.03
N PRO A 466 2.61 -3.10 -25.06
CA PRO A 466 3.26 -4.36 -24.71
C PRO A 466 3.27 -5.33 -25.89
N THR A 467 4.35 -6.10 -26.00
CA THR A 467 4.59 -7.13 -27.03
C THR A 467 4.76 -8.53 -26.45
N SER A 468 4.75 -8.66 -25.12
CA SER A 468 4.75 -9.94 -24.42
C SER A 468 4.01 -9.84 -23.09
N GLU A 469 3.73 -11.00 -22.49
CA GLU A 469 3.41 -11.09 -21.07
C GLU A 469 4.66 -10.89 -20.19
N GLU A 470 4.50 -11.03 -18.87
CA GLU A 470 5.61 -11.11 -17.92
C GLU A 470 6.39 -12.43 -18.09
N ASN A 471 7.67 -12.32 -18.44
CA ASN A 471 8.59 -13.43 -18.59
C ASN A 471 9.47 -13.60 -17.35
N VAL A 472 9.76 -14.86 -17.01
CA VAL A 472 10.71 -15.22 -15.96
C VAL A 472 12.12 -15.26 -16.54
N ILE A 473 13.05 -14.54 -15.91
CA ILE A 473 14.46 -14.58 -16.28
C ILE A 473 15.05 -15.94 -15.90
N SER A 474 15.94 -16.48 -16.73
CA SER A 474 16.46 -17.86 -16.63
C SER A 474 17.07 -18.22 -15.26
N ASN A 475 17.66 -17.25 -14.55
CA ASN A 475 18.20 -17.43 -13.20
C ASN A 475 17.14 -17.38 -12.08
N GLY A 476 15.87 -17.18 -12.43
CA GLY A 476 14.72 -17.08 -11.53
C GLY A 476 14.60 -15.77 -10.74
N ARG A 477 15.65 -14.92 -10.76
CA ARG A 477 15.81 -13.76 -9.88
C ARG A 477 15.00 -12.53 -10.31
N GLY A 478 14.70 -12.40 -11.60
CA GLY A 478 13.99 -11.25 -12.14
C GLY A 478 12.83 -11.62 -13.07
N ARG A 479 12.09 -10.59 -13.46
CA ARG A 479 10.99 -10.63 -14.42
C ARG A 479 11.18 -9.53 -15.45
N TYR A 480 10.65 -9.72 -16.65
CA TYR A 480 10.60 -8.64 -17.64
C TYR A 480 9.38 -8.74 -18.55
N THR A 481 8.93 -7.59 -19.05
CA THR A 481 7.92 -7.48 -20.11
C THR A 481 8.49 -6.66 -21.24
N THR A 482 8.24 -7.07 -22.48
CA THR A 482 8.69 -6.35 -23.68
C THR A 482 7.59 -5.43 -24.21
N PHE A 483 8.01 -4.32 -24.80
CA PHE A 483 7.16 -3.30 -25.41
C PHE A 483 7.74 -2.96 -26.80
N GLU A 484 6.98 -2.23 -27.62
CA GLU A 484 7.39 -1.90 -28.99
C GLU A 484 8.79 -1.27 -29.10
N ASN A 485 9.15 -0.39 -28.15
CA ASN A 485 10.39 0.37 -28.17
C ASN A 485 11.33 0.09 -26.99
N GLY A 486 11.06 -0.94 -26.19
CA GLY A 486 11.84 -1.21 -24.98
C GLY A 486 11.39 -2.46 -24.22
N ALA A 487 11.89 -2.59 -22.99
CA ALA A 487 11.38 -3.56 -22.02
C ALA A 487 11.36 -2.92 -20.63
N ILE A 488 10.56 -3.47 -19.73
CA ILE A 488 10.65 -3.15 -18.30
C ILE A 488 11.17 -4.39 -17.58
N TYR A 489 12.27 -4.23 -16.84
CA TYR A 489 12.87 -5.29 -16.02
C TYR A 489 12.59 -5.04 -14.55
N TRP A 490 12.36 -6.10 -13.79
CA TRP A 490 12.08 -6.04 -12.35
C TRP A 490 12.84 -7.11 -11.56
N THR A 491 13.40 -6.70 -10.41
CA THR A 491 13.73 -7.62 -9.30
C THR A 491 13.24 -7.03 -7.98
N HIS A 492 13.22 -7.85 -6.93
CA HIS A 492 12.86 -7.38 -5.60
C HIS A 492 13.89 -6.40 -5.00
N GLU A 493 15.14 -6.46 -5.43
CA GLU A 493 16.22 -5.57 -4.98
C GLU A 493 16.28 -4.26 -5.77
N THR A 494 16.06 -4.30 -7.08
CA THR A 494 16.24 -3.11 -7.94
C THR A 494 14.95 -2.35 -8.18
N GLY A 495 13.79 -2.99 -8.08
CA GLY A 495 12.54 -2.39 -8.55
C GLY A 495 12.38 -2.53 -10.07
N ALA A 496 11.34 -1.90 -10.62
CA ALA A 496 10.97 -2.00 -12.03
C ALA A 496 11.51 -0.78 -12.79
N HIS A 497 12.24 -1.01 -13.88
CA HIS A 497 12.87 0.04 -14.69
C HIS A 497 12.70 -0.20 -16.18
N ALA A 498 12.33 0.85 -16.91
CA ALA A 498 12.23 0.82 -18.36
C ALA A 498 13.62 0.95 -19.03
N VAL A 499 13.89 0.08 -20.01
CA VAL A 499 15.14 0.03 -20.77
C VAL A 499 14.83 0.20 -22.26
N PRO A 500 15.38 1.24 -22.94
CA PRO A 500 15.19 1.45 -24.37
C PRO A 500 15.78 0.33 -25.23
N LYS A 501 15.23 0.12 -26.43
CA LYS A 501 15.66 -0.96 -27.33
C LYS A 501 17.14 -0.98 -27.66
N ASP A 502 17.72 0.15 -28.03
CA ASP A 502 19.15 0.28 -28.32
C ASP A 502 20.04 0.08 -27.07
N PHE A 503 19.54 0.42 -25.87
CA PHE A 503 20.21 0.09 -24.61
C PHE A 503 20.18 -1.41 -24.36
N MET A 504 19.04 -2.07 -24.63
CA MET A 504 18.95 -3.53 -24.56
C MET A 504 19.84 -4.23 -25.59
N ASP A 505 19.95 -3.69 -26.80
CA ASP A 505 20.81 -4.24 -27.86
C ASP A 505 22.29 -4.15 -27.43
N GLU A 506 22.71 -3.02 -26.84
CA GLU A 506 24.06 -2.85 -26.31
C GLU A 506 24.32 -3.74 -25.08
N TRP A 507 23.38 -3.74 -24.13
CA TRP A 507 23.43 -4.59 -22.93
C TRP A 507 23.52 -6.08 -23.28
N GLY A 508 22.79 -6.50 -24.32
CA GLY A 508 22.74 -7.86 -24.82
C GLY A 508 24.08 -8.39 -25.33
N LYS A 509 24.98 -7.51 -25.79
CA LYS A 509 26.36 -7.89 -26.16
C LYS A 509 27.14 -8.47 -24.99
N THR A 510 26.72 -8.18 -23.75
CA THR A 510 27.34 -8.68 -22.52
C THR A 510 26.54 -9.77 -21.82
N GLY A 511 25.42 -10.21 -22.39
CA GLY A 511 24.54 -11.24 -21.82
C GLY A 511 23.41 -10.69 -20.94
N TRP A 512 22.99 -9.45 -21.16
CA TRP A 512 21.92 -8.76 -20.42
C TRP A 512 22.11 -8.89 -18.89
N GLU A 513 21.06 -9.27 -18.15
CA GLU A 513 21.06 -9.35 -16.68
C GLU A 513 21.89 -10.50 -16.12
N ASN A 514 22.20 -11.50 -16.96
CA ASN A 514 23.14 -12.56 -16.62
C ASN A 514 24.60 -12.16 -16.91
N GLY A 515 24.78 -11.01 -17.55
CA GLY A 515 26.06 -10.40 -17.86
C GLY A 515 26.67 -9.62 -16.69
N PRO A 516 27.89 -9.08 -16.88
CA PRO A 516 28.61 -8.38 -15.82
C PRO A 516 27.91 -7.12 -15.34
N LEU A 517 27.16 -6.43 -16.21
CA LEU A 517 26.42 -5.20 -15.88
C LEU A 517 25.33 -5.44 -14.81
N GLY A 518 24.73 -6.62 -14.77
CA GLY A 518 23.60 -6.94 -13.89
C GLY A 518 22.31 -6.21 -14.32
N TYR A 519 21.42 -5.95 -13.36
CA TYR A 519 20.10 -5.34 -13.60
C TYR A 519 20.15 -3.80 -13.69
N PRO A 520 19.20 -3.16 -14.41
CA PRO A 520 19.03 -1.71 -14.33
C PRO A 520 18.63 -1.28 -12.91
N ILE A 521 19.12 -0.11 -12.48
CA ILE A 521 18.85 0.47 -11.14
C ILE A 521 18.40 1.94 -11.20
N SER A 522 18.19 2.47 -12.41
CA SER A 522 17.71 3.82 -12.63
C SER A 522 16.83 3.89 -13.88
N GLU A 523 16.02 4.93 -13.94
CA GLU A 523 15.39 5.37 -15.18
C GLU A 523 16.44 5.92 -16.17
N LEU A 524 16.00 6.15 -17.40
CA LEU A 524 16.78 6.83 -18.42
C LEU A 524 16.87 8.33 -18.10
N GLU A 525 18.06 8.80 -17.78
CA GLU A 525 18.32 10.20 -17.41
C GLU A 525 18.96 10.94 -18.60
N LYS A 526 18.46 12.15 -18.91
CA LYS A 526 19.14 13.04 -19.87
C LYS A 526 20.19 13.86 -19.11
N VAL A 527 21.45 13.72 -19.51
CA VAL A 527 22.60 14.44 -18.90
C VAL A 527 23.38 15.12 -20.01
N GLY A 528 23.27 16.46 -20.08
CA GLY A 528 23.76 17.22 -21.23
C GLY A 528 23.05 16.79 -22.51
N ASP A 529 23.83 16.43 -23.54
CA ASP A 529 23.33 15.93 -24.82
C ASP A 529 23.27 14.39 -24.89
N SER A 530 23.53 13.70 -23.78
CA SER A 530 23.55 12.24 -23.70
C SER A 530 22.39 11.69 -22.86
N TYR A 531 22.01 10.45 -23.13
CA TYR A 531 21.11 9.68 -22.28
C TYR A 531 21.90 8.62 -21.52
N VAL A 532 21.65 8.50 -20.21
CA VAL A 532 22.42 7.67 -19.29
C VAL A 532 21.46 6.76 -18.53
N GLN A 533 21.79 5.48 -18.44
CA GLN A 533 21.08 4.53 -17.57
C GLN A 533 22.08 3.71 -16.75
N LYS A 534 21.85 3.67 -15.44
CA LYS A 534 22.73 2.97 -14.50
C LYS A 534 22.26 1.52 -14.31
N TYR A 535 23.25 0.65 -14.17
CA TYR A 535 23.10 -0.77 -13.90
C TYR A 535 23.89 -1.12 -12.63
N GLN A 536 23.59 -2.27 -12.01
CA GLN A 536 24.22 -2.68 -10.75
C GLN A 536 25.75 -2.57 -10.74
N ASN A 537 26.39 -2.93 -11.86
CA ASN A 537 27.85 -2.88 -11.99
C ASN A 537 28.32 -2.05 -13.18
N GLY A 538 27.56 -1.04 -13.59
CA GLY A 538 27.98 -0.18 -14.69
C GLY A 538 26.95 0.82 -15.17
N VAL A 539 27.15 1.28 -16.39
CA VAL A 539 26.34 2.32 -17.02
C VAL A 539 26.30 2.10 -18.52
N ILE A 540 25.15 2.35 -19.13
CA ILE A 540 24.99 2.41 -20.58
C ILE A 540 24.65 3.85 -20.95
N ILE A 541 25.27 4.34 -22.01
CA ILE A 541 25.18 5.73 -22.45
C ILE A 541 24.90 5.77 -23.94
N ARG A 542 23.90 6.57 -24.35
CA ARG A 542 23.70 6.97 -25.74
C ARG A 542 24.16 8.41 -25.92
N ASP A 543 25.11 8.62 -26.81
CA ASP A 543 25.63 9.95 -27.14
C ASP A 543 24.69 10.75 -28.06
N LYS A 544 25.04 12.01 -28.33
CA LYS A 544 24.31 12.92 -29.23
C LYS A 544 24.19 12.41 -30.68
N ASP A 545 25.06 11.49 -31.09
CA ASP A 545 25.10 10.90 -32.42
C ASP A 545 24.35 9.54 -32.45
N ASN A 546 23.60 9.23 -31.39
CA ASN A 546 22.85 7.98 -31.17
C ASN A 546 23.72 6.72 -31.12
N LYS A 547 25.00 6.85 -30.75
CA LYS A 547 25.84 5.67 -30.47
C LYS A 547 25.68 5.28 -29.00
N THR A 548 25.34 4.02 -28.80
CA THR A 548 25.12 3.45 -27.47
C THR A 548 26.33 2.60 -27.09
N ASN A 549 26.95 2.89 -25.95
CA ASN A 549 28.10 2.16 -25.42
C ASN A 549 27.91 1.88 -23.93
N TYR A 550 28.38 0.73 -23.47
CA TYR A 550 28.42 0.40 -22.04
C TYR A 550 29.80 0.64 -21.44
N VAL A 551 29.83 0.88 -20.13
CA VAL A 551 31.03 0.80 -19.29
C VAL A 551 30.66 -0.02 -18.06
N GLN A 552 31.53 -0.93 -17.63
CA GLN A 552 31.24 -1.86 -16.54
C GLN A 552 32.39 -2.02 -15.53
N GLY A 553 32.08 -2.65 -14.40
CA GLY A 553 33.05 -3.06 -13.39
C GLY A 553 33.82 -1.89 -12.77
N LYS A 554 35.10 -2.11 -12.46
CA LYS A 554 35.96 -1.10 -11.81
C LYS A 554 36.23 0.11 -12.68
N ILE A 555 36.17 -0.04 -14.01
CA ILE A 555 36.27 1.08 -14.94
C ILE A 555 35.03 1.97 -14.83
N ALA A 556 33.82 1.39 -14.78
CA ALA A 556 32.59 2.16 -14.59
C ALA A 556 32.54 2.86 -13.23
N GLU A 557 32.96 2.18 -12.16
CA GLU A 557 33.05 2.77 -10.83
C GLU A 557 33.94 4.03 -10.86
N LYS A 558 35.11 3.94 -11.48
CA LYS A 558 36.01 5.09 -11.63
C LYS A 558 35.41 6.20 -12.49
N TYR A 559 34.80 5.84 -13.62
CA TYR A 559 34.19 6.79 -14.53
C TYR A 559 33.06 7.58 -13.87
N LEU A 560 32.18 6.91 -13.11
CA LEU A 560 31.10 7.55 -12.36
C LEU A 560 31.63 8.43 -11.22
N GLN A 561 32.71 8.03 -10.53
CA GLN A 561 33.38 8.88 -9.52
C GLN A 561 33.93 10.18 -10.11
N LEU A 562 34.36 10.18 -11.37
CA LEU A 562 34.84 11.38 -12.07
C LEU A 562 33.72 12.30 -12.57
N GLY A 563 32.45 11.91 -12.42
CA GLY A 563 31.27 12.64 -12.93
C GLY A 563 30.62 12.01 -14.17
N GLY A 564 31.13 10.87 -14.66
CA GLY A 564 30.58 10.21 -15.84
C GLY A 564 30.66 11.10 -17.08
N VAL A 565 29.54 11.29 -17.77
CA VAL A 565 29.48 12.07 -19.02
C VAL A 565 29.82 13.56 -18.84
N THR A 566 29.73 14.09 -17.60
CA THR A 566 30.11 15.49 -17.31
C THR A 566 31.59 15.64 -16.95
N SER A 567 32.34 14.53 -16.87
CA SER A 567 33.76 14.54 -16.60
C SER A 567 34.58 15.01 -17.81
N LYS A 568 35.87 15.30 -17.58
CA LYS A 568 36.83 15.61 -18.66
C LYS A 568 36.96 14.49 -19.71
N LEU A 569 36.52 13.25 -19.42
CA LEU A 569 36.59 12.13 -20.37
C LEU A 569 35.56 12.21 -21.50
N GLY A 570 34.40 12.81 -21.23
CA GLY A 570 33.24 12.77 -22.13
C GLY A 570 32.63 11.38 -22.25
N ASN A 571 31.89 11.14 -23.35
CA ASN A 571 31.16 9.90 -23.58
C ASN A 571 32.08 8.70 -23.83
N PRO A 572 31.65 7.47 -23.46
CA PRO A 572 32.37 6.27 -23.85
C PRO A 572 32.29 6.03 -25.36
N LYS A 573 33.42 5.67 -25.95
CA LYS A 573 33.56 5.27 -27.36
C LYS A 573 33.57 3.76 -27.55
N SER A 574 33.79 3.01 -26.47
CA SER A 574 33.78 1.55 -26.51
C SER A 574 33.31 0.94 -25.19
N GLY A 575 32.78 -0.28 -25.28
CA GLY A 575 32.76 -1.22 -24.18
C GLY A 575 34.16 -1.51 -23.61
N GLU A 576 34.19 -2.28 -22.52
CA GLU A 576 35.44 -2.72 -21.90
C GLU A 576 36.19 -3.73 -22.80
N LYS A 577 37.41 -3.38 -23.21
CA LYS A 577 38.30 -4.21 -24.03
C LYS A 577 39.23 -5.01 -23.14
N VAL A 578 39.28 -6.32 -23.36
CA VAL A 578 40.20 -7.23 -22.64
C VAL A 578 41.59 -7.14 -23.26
N ILE A 579 42.60 -6.91 -22.42
CA ILE A 579 44.00 -6.83 -22.80
C ILE A 579 44.85 -7.70 -21.86
N LYS A 580 46.11 -7.96 -22.22
CA LYS A 580 46.97 -8.80 -21.39
C LYS A 580 47.22 -8.12 -20.03
N GLY A 581 46.80 -8.79 -18.96
CA GLY A 581 46.98 -8.32 -17.58
C GLY A 581 45.86 -7.43 -17.04
N GLY A 582 44.85 -7.08 -17.84
CA GLY A 582 43.88 -6.08 -17.45
C GLY A 582 42.83 -5.78 -18.51
N ARG A 583 42.22 -4.60 -18.41
CA ARG A 583 41.14 -4.14 -19.28
C ARG A 583 41.21 -2.63 -19.44
N PHE A 584 40.65 -2.10 -20.52
CA PHE A 584 40.52 -0.66 -20.70
C PHE A 584 39.25 -0.29 -21.47
N SER A 585 38.77 0.94 -21.28
CA SER A 585 37.72 1.55 -22.10
C SER A 585 38.20 2.87 -22.68
N GLU A 586 37.73 3.16 -23.89
CA GLU A 586 38.00 4.42 -24.61
C GLU A 586 36.85 5.40 -24.41
N PHE A 587 37.19 6.67 -24.23
CA PHE A 587 36.27 7.80 -24.10
C PHE A 587 36.65 8.88 -25.13
N GLU A 588 35.81 9.91 -25.27
CA GLU A 588 36.04 11.01 -26.21
C GLU A 588 37.40 11.69 -26.03
N HIS A 589 37.85 11.85 -24.79
CA HIS A 589 39.02 12.64 -24.44
C HIS A 589 40.07 11.88 -23.62
N GLY A 590 39.97 10.55 -23.51
CA GLY A 590 40.93 9.74 -22.79
C GLY A 590 40.53 8.29 -22.67
N ASN A 591 41.29 7.53 -21.89
CA ASN A 591 41.05 6.13 -21.58
C ASN A 591 41.05 5.93 -20.05
N ILE A 592 40.38 4.87 -19.61
CA ILE A 592 40.57 4.34 -18.25
C ILE A 592 41.15 2.92 -18.39
N TYR A 593 42.28 2.67 -17.74
CA TYR A 593 42.93 1.36 -17.69
C TYR A 593 42.74 0.75 -16.29
N TRP A 594 42.52 -0.56 -16.25
CA TRP A 594 42.40 -1.33 -15.01
C TRP A 594 43.24 -2.60 -15.07
N SER A 595 43.91 -2.92 -13.96
CA SER A 595 44.48 -4.24 -13.70
C SER A 595 44.23 -4.64 -12.24
N PRO A 596 44.30 -5.95 -11.90
CA PRO A 596 44.15 -6.40 -10.52
C PRO A 596 45.16 -5.79 -9.53
N SER A 597 46.37 -5.43 -9.99
CA SER A 597 47.42 -4.90 -9.13
C SER A 597 47.45 -3.37 -9.05
N THR A 598 46.89 -2.67 -10.03
CA THR A 598 46.92 -1.21 -10.08
C THR A 598 45.59 -0.56 -9.72
N GLY A 599 44.46 -1.22 -9.95
CA GLY A 599 43.16 -0.55 -9.92
C GLY A 599 42.89 0.25 -11.20
N ALA A 600 41.77 1.00 -11.22
CA ALA A 600 41.28 1.72 -12.39
C ALA A 600 41.76 3.18 -12.36
N HIS A 601 42.45 3.60 -13.41
CA HIS A 601 43.09 4.91 -13.49
C HIS A 601 42.84 5.58 -14.84
N VAL A 602 42.59 6.89 -14.77
CA VAL A 602 42.31 7.72 -15.96
C VAL A 602 43.58 8.27 -16.57
N ILE A 603 43.67 8.23 -17.90
CA ILE A 603 44.67 8.94 -18.70
C ILE A 603 43.98 9.70 -19.84
N TYR A 604 44.29 10.99 -19.97
CA TYR A 604 43.69 11.87 -21.00
C TYR A 604 44.55 11.88 -22.27
N TYR A 605 43.91 12.05 -23.43
CA TYR A 605 44.63 12.22 -24.69
C TYR A 605 45.45 13.50 -24.69
N GLY A 606 46.65 13.44 -25.26
CA GLY A 606 47.63 14.52 -25.26
C GLY A 606 49.06 13.98 -25.21
N ASN A 607 50.02 14.88 -25.00
CA ASN A 607 51.46 14.58 -25.13
C ASN A 607 51.92 13.43 -24.22
N VAL A 608 51.40 13.37 -22.98
CA VAL A 608 51.70 12.28 -22.04
C VAL A 608 51.22 10.91 -22.55
N PHE A 609 50.00 10.84 -23.09
CA PHE A 609 49.44 9.61 -23.65
C PHE A 609 50.21 9.16 -24.90
N ASP A 610 50.55 10.11 -25.79
CA ASP A 610 51.31 9.83 -27.01
C ASP A 610 52.73 9.34 -26.69
N GLU A 611 53.39 9.91 -25.68
CA GLU A 611 54.73 9.49 -25.25
C GLU A 611 54.73 8.10 -24.59
N TRP A 612 53.70 7.79 -23.80
CA TRP A 612 53.46 6.43 -23.31
C TRP A 612 53.19 5.46 -24.48
N GLY A 613 52.45 5.91 -25.50
CA GLY A 613 52.16 5.12 -26.69
C GLY A 613 53.38 4.74 -27.51
N LYS A 614 54.34 5.65 -27.70
CA LYS A 614 55.64 5.34 -28.34
C LYS A 614 56.41 4.22 -27.62
N ARG A 615 56.10 3.97 -26.35
CA ARG A 615 56.71 2.93 -25.51
C ARG A 615 55.88 1.65 -25.42
N GLY A 616 54.78 1.55 -26.17
CA GLY A 616 53.91 0.37 -26.21
C GLY A 616 52.80 0.37 -25.17
N TRP A 617 52.39 1.53 -24.67
CA TRP A 617 51.34 1.69 -23.66
C TRP A 617 51.53 0.72 -22.47
N GLU A 618 50.48 0.03 -22.06
CA GLU A 618 50.46 -0.84 -20.89
C GLU A 618 51.18 -2.17 -21.10
N GLN A 619 51.43 -2.55 -22.36
CA GLN A 619 52.29 -3.68 -22.73
C GLN A 619 53.77 -3.28 -22.81
N GLY A 620 54.04 -1.98 -22.67
CA GLY A 620 55.35 -1.37 -22.74
C GLY A 620 56.17 -1.47 -21.47
N LYS A 621 57.35 -0.84 -21.49
CA LYS A 621 58.28 -0.84 -20.36
C LYS A 621 57.73 -0.19 -19.09
N LEU A 622 56.79 0.74 -19.22
CA LEU A 622 56.20 1.47 -18.09
C LEU A 622 55.08 0.68 -17.40
N GLY A 623 54.42 -0.25 -18.10
CA GLY A 623 53.30 -1.02 -17.59
C GLY A 623 52.00 -0.21 -17.43
N TYR A 624 51.10 -0.70 -16.59
CA TYR A 624 49.80 -0.07 -16.32
C TYR A 624 49.93 1.22 -15.50
N PRO A 625 49.00 2.19 -15.65
CA PRO A 625 48.94 3.34 -14.76
C PRO A 625 48.66 2.94 -13.32
N THR A 626 49.29 3.63 -12.35
CA THR A 626 49.15 3.44 -10.90
C THR A 626 48.63 4.69 -10.18
N SER A 627 48.42 5.78 -10.92
CA SER A 627 47.73 6.99 -10.47
C SER A 627 46.84 7.52 -11.58
N ASP A 628 45.92 8.41 -11.23
CA ASP A 628 45.22 9.20 -12.23
C ASP A 628 46.15 10.22 -12.88
N HIS A 629 45.78 10.66 -14.07
CA HIS A 629 46.36 11.82 -14.74
C HIS A 629 46.01 13.09 -13.96
N GLU A 630 47.01 13.73 -13.35
CA GLU A 630 46.86 14.90 -12.48
C GLU A 630 47.43 16.15 -13.15
N ASP A 631 46.73 17.28 -12.98
CA ASP A 631 47.26 18.61 -13.28
C ASP A 631 48.27 19.01 -12.18
N ILE A 632 49.41 19.58 -12.57
CA ILE A 632 50.42 20.14 -11.65
C ILE A 632 50.58 21.65 -11.87
N PRO A 633 51.10 22.42 -10.89
CA PRO A 633 51.25 23.87 -11.00
C PRO A 633 51.98 24.29 -12.28
N ALA A 634 51.63 25.48 -12.79
CA ALA A 634 52.15 26.05 -14.04
C ALA A 634 51.75 25.29 -15.33
N GLY A 635 50.62 24.59 -15.34
CA GLY A 635 50.03 24.00 -16.55
C GLY A 635 50.71 22.72 -17.01
N GLY A 636 51.47 22.07 -16.12
CA GLY A 636 52.00 20.73 -16.38
C GLY A 636 51.00 19.64 -16.01
N THR A 637 51.29 18.42 -16.42
CA THR A 637 50.54 17.23 -15.99
C THR A 637 51.47 16.10 -15.61
N ARG A 638 50.98 15.12 -14.84
CA ARG A 638 51.77 13.91 -14.51
C ARG A 638 50.89 12.67 -14.38
N ILE A 639 51.50 11.51 -14.57
CA ILE A 639 50.90 10.22 -14.27
C ILE A 639 51.98 9.18 -13.94
N LYS A 640 51.70 8.33 -12.95
CA LYS A 640 52.57 7.23 -12.54
C LYS A 640 52.13 5.92 -13.17
N PHE A 641 53.10 5.06 -13.44
CA PHE A 641 52.94 3.71 -13.94
C PHE A 641 53.63 2.70 -13.02
N GLN A 642 53.49 1.41 -13.33
CA GLN A 642 54.14 0.33 -12.55
C GLN A 642 55.67 0.46 -12.50
N HIS A 643 56.27 0.99 -13.56
CA HIS A 643 57.73 1.01 -13.73
C HIS A 643 58.28 2.39 -14.16
N GLY A 644 57.61 3.48 -13.76
CA GLY A 644 58.09 4.84 -14.00
C GLY A 644 56.99 5.90 -13.91
N GLU A 645 57.34 7.13 -14.23
CA GLU A 645 56.43 8.28 -14.27
C GLU A 645 56.60 9.03 -15.59
N ILE A 646 55.52 9.59 -16.13
CA ILE A 646 55.59 10.58 -17.22
C ILE A 646 55.01 11.88 -16.70
N ARG A 647 55.73 12.99 -16.92
CA ARG A 647 55.24 14.34 -16.65
C ARG A 647 55.44 15.25 -17.84
N GLU A 648 54.52 16.17 -18.03
CA GLU A 648 54.66 17.31 -18.93
C GLU A 648 54.81 18.58 -18.11
N VAL A 649 55.87 19.34 -18.33
CA VAL A 649 56.11 20.63 -17.66
C VAL A 649 56.56 21.64 -18.70
N ASN A 650 55.88 22.80 -18.79
CA ASN A 650 56.16 23.83 -19.79
C ASN A 650 56.19 23.29 -21.24
N GLY A 651 55.31 22.34 -21.57
CA GLY A 651 55.23 21.70 -22.89
C GLY A 651 56.34 20.69 -23.20
N ARG A 652 57.19 20.33 -22.22
CA ARG A 652 58.20 19.29 -22.36
C ARG A 652 57.77 18.03 -21.63
N VAL A 653 57.76 16.90 -22.34
CA VAL A 653 57.48 15.59 -21.76
C VAL A 653 58.77 14.95 -21.25
N GLU A 654 58.77 14.55 -19.98
CA GLU A 654 59.86 13.87 -19.31
C GLU A 654 59.39 12.49 -18.82
N VAL A 655 60.23 11.47 -19.01
CA VAL A 655 60.01 10.12 -18.52
C VAL A 655 61.01 9.84 -17.42
N LEU A 656 60.52 9.49 -16.23
CA LEU A 656 61.29 9.32 -15.00
C LEU A 656 61.28 7.87 -14.53
#